data_AF-A0AAV6BCL1-F1
#
_entry.id   AF-A0AAV6BCL1-F1
#
_cell.length_a   1.000
_cell.length_b   1.000
_cell.length_c   1.000
_cell.angle_alpha   90.00
_cell.angle_beta   90.00
_cell.angle_gamma   90.00
#
_symmetry.space_group_name_H-M   'P 1'
#
loop_
_entity.id
_entity.type
_entity.pdbx_description
1 polymer ?
#
loop_
_entity_poly.entity_id
_entity_poly.type
_entity_poly.pdbx_seq_one_letter_code
_entity_poly.pdbx_strand_id
1 'polypeptide(L)'
;AGMTAPADGNSAGEARGYSAAELGANFELLEELRPGLVNALRELVRQYRQEGVTARRHEIRRVRQARLFWQGLQYAWWNPNDMNWHLPFEQKFNDDRTLEEMPRYQFVTNFYQGFGLSFVAVLSQDVPSVRFFPQSAQSLVDIAAAKAASDVAELVERNNHVEHLLTSIGYFLWTDGKLGAYVRYVADGQRFGFREQEIVAGVEVPLGPDVWKCSGCGMESPAEGDQIADSSDQEAGEEGSRADASGLGNAMESLTPEGVSYRCPGCGAELGEKDLKRAERVTVPRVVETRRMANGQEVISIAGGLELNTPVWANEMHEFPYLQWQTEVHRAKLKAAYPHAANKIETTPSQGAEDVYARVSRISVEQGLPSIHPGDALMNLITFDRTWLRPWAFYSVEDEDVRRELLALFPDGCYVAFAGDAYCEARNESMDDHWRVLHALPGDGQNRPSVGDSLVQVQERYNVLSNMQAETYEYGIPPIYADPQVLDFDALANQVAEPAAHFPARARPGQPLAAGFYQPAPAQVPPDMIRHQQDLIGPVAQFLTGLFPAVFGGNMEDVKTASGYALARDQALGRLGLVWRRLKQFYGEVMLLGVESFRKNRPEDVDVPLLGPDGMLDARMIRVADLKGNIAVHPEADETFPRLKSQQRGVLQQLFGLKDPLIQEAMADPANIGYIKNVLGLTELVVPGEDSRNKQLREIQALLGAAPIVIEVGSGQRPATSEEGIGSSQDAENLRRSLHSGPQTTRPSGRDDGLGATVVLPSVAVDLLLDNHSVEFEECKRWANSEAGQSARMANPAGFANVRAHAEAHLRAMTPPAPVPNPAPLVHEQHAAPISRISPPLPSGELHTTSTSAVSPTPRKFSSRPGERDGPGDHWVTIDGSHVLIHESQGKQTQQTPQSLAAQIPCHVKKAIAASIKAGNSPTPDDKTGGFHEEGGQWVIAADGTVIPVPAKPGPANATIKEGGVHVVPSDAINPSLKDNIVGLGGTWHIHPSGEIVEQVENLRNTRNFSQPPSGKDIKEAGAGINVVVGAREKKVYFYNNSGEIGQPMKLKDFLKGC
;
A
#
# COMPACT_ATOMS: atom_id res chain seq x y z
N ALA A 1 -22.64 -34.88 20.30
CA ALA A 1 -22.78 -35.19 21.73
C ALA A 1 -21.55 -34.61 22.42
N GLY A 2 -21.58 -33.63 23.32
CA GLY A 2 -22.65 -33.12 24.16
C GLY A 2 -22.06 -32.97 25.55
N MET A 3 -21.27 -31.91 25.78
CA MET A 3 -20.86 -31.46 27.11
C MET A 3 -20.55 -29.96 27.05
N THR A 4 -21.55 -29.16 27.43
CA THR A 4 -21.43 -27.77 27.85
C THR A 4 -21.46 -27.72 29.38
N ALA A 5 -20.55 -26.96 30.00
CA ALA A 5 -20.70 -26.25 31.29
C ALA A 5 -19.35 -25.63 31.73
N PRO A 6 -19.34 -24.61 32.60
CA PRO A 6 -20.14 -23.39 32.63
C PRO A 6 -19.24 -22.13 32.52
N ALA A 7 -19.86 -21.00 32.20
CA ALA A 7 -19.27 -19.68 32.36
C ALA A 7 -19.24 -19.33 33.86
N ASP A 8 -18.05 -19.06 34.40
CA ASP A 8 -17.88 -18.32 35.64
C ASP A 8 -16.53 -17.59 35.64
N GLY A 9 -16.57 -16.30 35.93
CA GLY A 9 -15.55 -15.66 36.77
C GLY A 9 -14.25 -15.21 36.09
N ASN A 10 -14.27 -13.96 35.67
CA ASN A 10 -13.12 -13.07 35.54
C ASN A 10 -12.09 -13.26 36.69
N SER A 11 -10.92 -13.84 36.39
CA SER A 11 -9.65 -13.56 37.08
C SER A 11 -8.51 -14.13 36.26
N ALA A 12 -7.61 -13.26 35.77
CA ALA A 12 -6.31 -13.68 35.27
C ALA A 12 -5.62 -14.44 36.41
N GLY A 13 -5.43 -15.75 36.24
CA GLY A 13 -4.79 -16.59 37.23
C GLY A 13 -3.34 -16.15 37.40
N GLU A 14 -3.03 -15.54 38.54
CA GLU A 14 -1.66 -15.33 38.99
C GLU A 14 -0.95 -16.69 39.05
N ALA A 15 -0.19 -17.00 38.00
CA ALA A 15 0.81 -18.05 38.04
C ALA A 15 1.77 -17.71 39.19
N ARG A 16 2.03 -18.68 40.07
CA ARG A 16 2.80 -18.51 41.31
C ARG A 16 4.04 -17.62 41.11
N GLY A 17 3.92 -16.37 41.54
CA GLY A 17 5.03 -15.47 41.87
C GLY A 17 5.52 -14.50 40.80
N TYR A 18 4.97 -14.47 39.58
CA TYR A 18 5.36 -13.48 38.57
C TYR A 18 4.16 -12.88 37.83
N SER A 19 4.11 -11.55 37.73
CA SER A 19 3.10 -10.85 36.94
C SER A 19 3.40 -10.96 35.45
N ALA A 20 2.38 -10.87 34.58
CA ALA A 20 2.59 -10.83 33.12
C ALA A 20 3.54 -9.70 32.67
N ALA A 21 3.69 -8.65 33.47
CA ALA A 21 4.65 -7.58 33.23
C ALA A 21 6.12 -8.02 33.44
N GLU A 22 6.38 -8.95 34.37
CA GLU A 22 7.75 -9.44 34.66
C GLU A 22 8.24 -10.48 33.65
N LEU A 23 7.32 -11.19 32.98
CA LEU A 23 7.65 -12.14 31.92
C LEU A 23 7.81 -11.46 30.54
N GLY A 24 7.48 -10.17 30.43
CA GLY A 24 7.38 -9.41 29.18
C GLY A 24 6.01 -9.56 28.50
N ALA A 25 5.62 -8.57 27.69
CA ALA A 25 4.30 -8.50 27.06
C ALA A 25 3.94 -9.75 26.21
N ASN A 26 4.96 -10.40 25.63
CA ASN A 26 4.85 -11.63 24.85
C ASN A 26 5.63 -12.80 25.49
N PHE A 27 5.70 -12.85 26.83
CA PHE A 27 6.41 -13.89 27.57
C PHE A 27 7.86 -14.13 27.08
N GLU A 28 8.54 -13.06 26.69
CA GLU A 28 9.89 -13.06 26.10
C GLU A 28 10.96 -13.56 27.10
N LEU A 29 10.75 -13.29 28.40
CA LEU A 29 11.66 -13.69 29.49
C LEU A 29 11.27 -15.04 30.13
N LEU A 30 10.31 -15.76 29.57
CA LEU A 30 9.81 -17.03 30.12
C LEU A 30 10.91 -18.10 30.21
N GLU A 31 11.83 -18.14 29.25
CA GLU A 31 12.95 -19.10 29.28
C GLU A 31 13.91 -18.84 30.45
N GLU A 32 14.12 -17.58 30.83
CA GLU A 32 15.04 -17.20 31.89
C GLU A 32 14.42 -17.40 33.27
N LEU A 33 13.14 -17.05 33.42
CA LEU A 33 12.43 -17.13 34.68
C LEU A 33 11.94 -18.56 34.96
N ARG A 34 11.44 -19.28 33.95
CA ARG A 34 10.83 -20.62 34.08
C ARG A 34 11.28 -21.57 32.96
N PRO A 35 12.56 -21.98 32.93
CA PRO A 35 13.10 -22.83 31.86
C PRO A 35 12.39 -24.18 31.72
N GLY A 36 11.84 -24.73 32.81
CA GLY A 36 11.07 -25.98 32.78
C GLY A 36 9.83 -25.92 31.88
N LEU A 37 9.14 -24.77 31.84
CA LEU A 37 7.96 -24.58 30.99
C LEU A 37 8.34 -24.50 29.51
N VAL A 38 9.38 -23.74 29.19
CA VAL A 38 9.89 -23.61 27.80
C VAL A 38 10.44 -24.94 27.30
N ASN A 39 11.10 -25.73 28.16
CA ASN A 39 11.54 -27.08 27.80
C ASN A 39 10.36 -28.02 27.52
N ALA A 40 9.29 -27.95 28.32
CA ALA A 40 8.07 -28.72 28.07
C ALA A 40 7.40 -28.32 26.74
N LEU A 41 7.30 -27.02 26.46
CA LEU A 41 6.77 -26.53 25.17
C LEU A 41 7.64 -26.99 24.00
N ARG A 42 8.97 -26.91 24.14
CA ARG A 42 9.93 -27.36 23.11
C ARG A 42 9.77 -28.85 22.82
N GLU A 43 9.65 -29.67 23.86
CA GLU A 43 9.43 -31.12 23.71
C GLU A 43 8.08 -31.41 23.05
N LEU A 44 7.02 -30.72 23.47
CA LEU A 44 5.69 -30.86 22.89
C LEU A 44 5.67 -30.51 21.39
N VAL A 45 6.31 -29.40 20.99
CA VAL A 45 6.45 -28.99 19.58
C VAL A 45 7.19 -30.06 18.77
N ARG A 46 8.26 -30.64 19.33
CA ARG A 46 9.03 -31.72 18.69
C ARG A 46 8.23 -33.02 18.60
N GLN A 47 7.52 -33.41 19.64
CA GLN A 47 6.67 -34.61 19.68
C GLN A 47 5.58 -34.54 18.62
N TYR A 48 4.85 -33.43 18.54
CA TYR A 48 3.81 -33.23 17.54
C TYR A 48 4.34 -33.19 16.11
N ARG A 49 5.56 -32.68 15.91
CA ARG A 49 6.23 -32.78 14.61
C ARG A 49 6.50 -34.23 14.21
N GLN A 50 6.85 -35.08 15.19
CA GLN A 50 7.22 -36.47 14.96
C GLN A 50 6.03 -37.42 14.71
N GLU A 51 4.82 -37.04 15.16
CA GLU A 51 3.60 -37.86 15.08
C GLU A 51 3.26 -38.32 13.65
N GLY A 52 3.56 -37.50 12.63
CA GLY A 52 3.19 -37.73 11.23
C GLY A 52 4.35 -37.81 10.23
N VAL A 53 5.59 -38.09 10.68
CA VAL A 53 6.81 -37.92 9.87
C VAL A 53 6.77 -38.62 8.52
N THR A 54 6.34 -39.88 8.48
CA THR A 54 6.31 -40.65 7.22
C THR A 54 5.37 -40.02 6.20
N ALA A 55 4.16 -39.64 6.63
CA ALA A 55 3.19 -38.98 5.76
C ALA A 55 3.69 -37.58 5.35
N ARG A 56 4.33 -36.84 6.26
CA ARG A 56 4.94 -35.54 5.97
C ARG A 56 6.08 -35.64 4.95
N ARG A 57 6.92 -36.67 5.01
CA ARG A 57 7.97 -36.94 3.99
C ARG A 57 7.36 -37.16 2.61
N HIS A 58 6.31 -37.97 2.52
CA HIS A 58 5.61 -38.21 1.26
C HIS A 58 4.97 -36.94 0.71
N GLU A 59 4.37 -36.12 1.58
CA GLU A 59 3.84 -34.82 1.24
C GLU A 59 4.93 -33.88 0.69
N ILE A 60 6.04 -33.68 1.42
CA ILE A 60 7.16 -32.84 0.99
C ILE A 60 7.69 -33.30 -0.37
N ARG A 61 7.86 -34.61 -0.57
CA ARG A 61 8.31 -35.18 -1.84
C ARG A 61 7.36 -34.83 -2.98
N ARG A 62 6.05 -35.03 -2.79
CA ARG A 62 5.02 -34.76 -3.81
C ARG A 62 4.98 -33.27 -4.17
N VAL A 63 4.87 -32.41 -3.16
CA VAL A 63 4.84 -30.95 -3.35
C VAL A 63 6.12 -30.47 -4.05
N ARG A 64 7.28 -30.99 -3.65
CA ARG A 64 8.56 -30.65 -4.29
C ARG A 64 8.60 -31.06 -5.76
N GLN A 65 8.14 -32.27 -6.10
CA GLN A 65 8.05 -32.70 -7.49
C GLN A 65 7.15 -31.76 -8.30
N ALA A 66 5.96 -31.41 -7.79
CA ALA A 66 5.04 -30.50 -8.45
C ALA A 66 5.62 -29.09 -8.65
N ARG A 67 6.35 -28.55 -7.66
CA ARG A 67 7.02 -27.23 -7.78
C ARG A 67 8.22 -27.28 -8.75
N LEU A 68 8.97 -28.38 -8.83
CA LEU A 68 10.03 -28.57 -9.84
C LEU A 68 9.45 -28.62 -11.27
N PHE A 69 8.31 -29.29 -11.44
CA PHE A 69 7.59 -29.32 -12.72
C PHE A 69 7.12 -27.94 -13.15
N TRP A 70 6.66 -27.13 -12.19
CA TRP A 70 6.32 -25.73 -12.42
C TRP A 70 7.53 -24.90 -12.89
N GLN A 71 8.70 -25.12 -12.31
CA GLN A 71 9.96 -24.46 -12.70
C GLN A 71 10.55 -24.97 -14.03
N GLY A 72 9.99 -26.04 -14.61
CA GLY A 72 10.48 -26.68 -15.83
C GLY A 72 11.59 -27.71 -15.60
N LEU A 73 11.94 -27.99 -14.34
CA LEU A 73 12.92 -29.01 -13.97
C LEU A 73 12.26 -30.38 -13.84
N GLN A 74 11.96 -31.01 -14.98
CA GLN A 74 11.10 -32.21 -15.03
C GLN A 74 11.84 -33.55 -15.07
N TYR A 75 13.17 -33.54 -15.25
CA TYR A 75 14.00 -34.75 -15.26
C TYR A 75 14.65 -35.06 -13.91
N ALA A 76 14.31 -34.29 -12.87
CA ALA A 76 14.76 -34.58 -11.52
C ALA A 76 14.18 -35.93 -11.08
N TRP A 77 15.04 -36.83 -10.59
CA TRP A 77 14.62 -38.13 -10.08
C TRP A 77 14.92 -38.24 -8.59
N TRP A 78 14.06 -38.96 -7.89
CA TRP A 78 14.19 -39.14 -6.45
C TRP A 78 15.04 -40.37 -6.14
N ASN A 79 16.09 -40.21 -5.35
CA ASN A 79 16.87 -41.31 -4.81
C ASN A 79 16.43 -41.62 -3.37
N PRO A 80 15.84 -42.81 -3.12
CA PRO A 80 15.42 -43.20 -1.77
C PRO A 80 16.59 -43.39 -0.78
N ASN A 81 17.81 -43.62 -1.26
CA ASN A 81 18.95 -43.96 -0.39
C ASN A 81 19.57 -42.73 0.30
N ASP A 82 19.67 -41.60 -0.41
CA ASP A 82 20.20 -40.35 0.13
C ASP A 82 19.11 -39.31 0.43
N MET A 83 17.84 -39.68 0.21
CA MET A 83 16.67 -38.82 0.41
C MET A 83 16.79 -37.49 -0.35
N ASN A 84 17.34 -37.52 -1.56
CA ASN A 84 17.58 -36.34 -2.38
C ASN A 84 17.04 -36.49 -3.81
N TRP A 85 16.76 -35.34 -4.42
CA TRP A 85 16.50 -35.21 -5.84
C TRP A 85 17.82 -35.00 -6.58
N HIS A 86 18.01 -35.73 -7.67
CA HIS A 86 19.21 -35.63 -8.51
C HIS A 86 18.83 -35.30 -9.94
N LEU A 87 19.73 -34.61 -10.63
CA LEU A 87 19.66 -34.53 -12.08
C LEU A 87 20.41 -35.71 -12.72
N PRO A 88 19.96 -36.19 -13.89
CA PRO A 88 20.63 -37.28 -14.60
C PRO A 88 22.14 -37.04 -14.86
N PHE A 89 22.56 -35.79 -15.07
CA PHE A 89 23.95 -35.44 -15.43
C PHE A 89 24.82 -34.94 -14.26
N GLU A 90 24.34 -35.02 -13.02
CA GLU A 90 25.03 -34.46 -11.86
C GLU A 90 26.14 -35.37 -11.32
N GLN A 91 26.00 -36.68 -11.49
CA GLN A 91 27.01 -37.66 -11.08
C GLN A 91 28.08 -37.78 -12.17
N LYS A 92 29.33 -37.43 -11.83
CA LYS A 92 30.50 -37.81 -12.63
C LYS A 92 30.68 -39.32 -12.52
N PHE A 93 30.12 -40.05 -13.47
CA PHE A 93 30.38 -41.48 -13.58
C PHE A 93 31.77 -41.69 -14.16
N ASN A 94 32.57 -42.52 -13.50
CA ASN A 94 33.88 -42.95 -14.01
C ASN A 94 33.75 -44.15 -14.98
N ASP A 95 32.53 -44.59 -15.29
CA ASP A 95 32.24 -45.79 -16.09
C ASP A 95 31.43 -45.43 -17.33
N ASP A 96 32.06 -45.50 -18.51
CA ASP A 96 31.50 -45.11 -19.82
C ASP A 96 30.19 -45.84 -20.15
N ARG A 97 29.94 -47.03 -19.58
CA ARG A 97 28.71 -47.80 -19.81
C ARG A 97 27.47 -47.15 -19.21
N THR A 98 27.62 -46.38 -18.13
CA THR A 98 26.51 -45.69 -17.47
C THR A 98 26.11 -44.40 -18.19
N LEU A 99 27.00 -43.83 -19.02
CA LEU A 99 26.68 -42.73 -19.92
C LEU A 99 25.77 -43.16 -21.07
N GLU A 100 25.82 -44.44 -21.48
CA GLU A 100 24.97 -45.00 -22.54
C GLU A 100 23.51 -45.21 -22.11
N GLU A 101 23.24 -45.35 -20.81
CA GLU A 101 21.89 -45.51 -20.24
C GLU A 101 21.20 -44.17 -19.92
N MET A 102 21.91 -43.05 -20.06
CA MET A 102 21.33 -41.73 -19.78
C MET A 102 20.47 -41.21 -20.94
N PRO A 103 19.37 -40.49 -20.63
CA PRO A 103 18.61 -39.80 -21.65
C PRO A 103 19.50 -38.77 -22.35
N ARG A 104 19.65 -38.88 -23.67
CA ARG A 104 20.55 -38.01 -24.46
C ARG A 104 20.05 -36.57 -24.51
N TYR A 105 18.73 -36.39 -24.60
CA TYR A 105 18.08 -35.09 -24.53
C TYR A 105 17.29 -34.93 -23.23
N GLN A 106 17.14 -33.66 -22.83
CA GLN A 106 16.29 -33.23 -21.73
C GLN A 106 15.38 -32.08 -22.20
N PHE A 107 14.84 -32.17 -23.42
CA PHE A 107 13.90 -31.15 -23.87
C PHE A 107 12.62 -31.23 -23.03
N VAL A 108 12.08 -30.06 -22.69
CA VAL A 108 10.88 -29.94 -21.88
C VAL A 108 9.88 -29.10 -22.64
N THR A 109 8.73 -29.68 -22.97
CA THR A 109 7.55 -28.93 -23.41
C THR A 109 6.58 -28.84 -22.24
N ASN A 110 6.67 -27.77 -21.46
CA ASN A 110 5.99 -27.67 -20.16
C ASN A 110 4.50 -27.31 -20.28
N PHE A 111 3.65 -28.27 -20.69
CA PHE A 111 2.21 -28.06 -20.67
C PHE A 111 1.63 -28.14 -19.25
N TYR A 112 2.34 -28.76 -18.28
CA TYR A 112 1.97 -28.70 -16.87
C TYR A 112 1.82 -27.26 -16.36
N GLN A 113 2.81 -26.41 -16.66
CA GLN A 113 2.74 -24.98 -16.34
C GLN A 113 1.65 -24.28 -17.16
N GLY A 114 1.48 -24.61 -18.45
CA GLY A 114 0.44 -24.03 -19.30
C GLY A 114 -0.99 -24.24 -18.75
N PHE A 115 -1.32 -25.46 -18.35
CA PHE A 115 -2.59 -25.77 -17.68
C PHE A 115 -2.68 -25.12 -16.30
N GLY A 116 -1.61 -25.12 -15.52
CA GLY A 116 -1.59 -24.50 -14.20
C GLY A 116 -1.79 -22.98 -14.23
N LEU A 117 -1.18 -22.28 -15.19
CA LEU A 117 -1.42 -20.85 -15.43
C LEU A 117 -2.86 -20.58 -15.84
N SER A 118 -3.45 -21.46 -16.65
CA SER A 118 -4.87 -21.38 -17.02
C SER A 118 -5.78 -21.54 -15.80
N PHE A 119 -5.46 -22.48 -14.90
CA PHE A 119 -6.17 -22.67 -13.63
C PHE A 119 -6.07 -21.44 -12.72
N VAL A 120 -4.86 -20.90 -12.55
CA VAL A 120 -4.63 -19.70 -11.74
C VAL A 120 -5.40 -18.51 -12.32
N ALA A 121 -5.31 -18.28 -13.63
CA ALA A 121 -6.01 -17.19 -14.29
C ALA A 121 -7.54 -17.28 -14.16
N VAL A 122 -8.07 -18.49 -14.07
CA VAL A 122 -9.51 -18.73 -13.86
C VAL A 122 -9.89 -18.40 -12.42
N LEU A 123 -9.12 -18.85 -11.42
CA LEU A 123 -9.41 -18.57 -10.00
C LEU A 123 -9.12 -17.13 -9.58
N SER A 124 -8.19 -16.43 -10.22
CA SER A 124 -7.80 -15.06 -9.87
C SER A 124 -8.46 -14.01 -10.77
N GLN A 125 -9.51 -14.37 -11.50
CA GLN A 125 -10.19 -13.48 -12.45
C GLN A 125 -10.95 -12.34 -11.76
N ASP A 126 -11.53 -12.63 -10.60
CA ASP A 126 -12.27 -11.68 -9.78
C ASP A 126 -12.17 -12.09 -8.31
N VAL A 127 -12.30 -11.10 -7.43
CA VAL A 127 -12.27 -11.33 -5.99
C VAL A 127 -13.63 -11.90 -5.57
N PRO A 128 -13.69 -13.03 -4.84
CA PRO A 128 -14.97 -13.58 -4.38
C PRO A 128 -15.74 -12.57 -3.53
N SER A 129 -17.03 -12.34 -3.80
CA SER A 129 -17.83 -11.46 -2.96
C SER A 129 -18.15 -12.11 -1.62
N VAL A 130 -17.96 -11.34 -0.55
CA VAL A 130 -18.30 -11.73 0.82
C VAL A 130 -19.45 -10.86 1.32
N ARG A 131 -20.46 -11.49 1.92
CA ARG A 131 -21.57 -10.78 2.55
C ARG A 131 -21.59 -11.07 4.04
N PHE A 132 -21.60 -10.00 4.83
CA PHE A 132 -21.76 -10.08 6.27
C PHE A 132 -23.24 -9.97 6.62
N PHE A 133 -23.73 -10.91 7.42
CA PHE A 133 -25.08 -10.94 7.92
C PHE A 133 -25.08 -10.73 9.44
N PRO A 134 -26.04 -9.98 9.99
CA PRO A 134 -26.24 -9.93 11.43
C PRO A 134 -26.68 -11.31 11.92
N GLN A 135 -26.17 -11.78 13.06
CA GLN A 135 -26.67 -13.03 13.64
C GLN A 135 -28.15 -12.93 14.03
N SER A 136 -28.57 -11.77 14.55
CA SER A 136 -29.97 -11.47 14.80
C SER A 136 -30.44 -10.27 14.00
N ALA A 137 -31.42 -10.47 13.11
CA ALA A 137 -32.07 -9.40 12.35
C ALA A 137 -32.90 -8.43 13.24
N GLN A 138 -33.06 -8.74 14.54
CA GLN A 138 -33.76 -7.86 15.49
C GLN A 138 -32.80 -6.96 16.28
N SER A 139 -31.50 -7.25 16.25
CA SER A 139 -30.49 -6.47 16.95
C SER A 139 -29.97 -5.36 16.03
N LEU A 140 -30.27 -4.11 16.37
CA LEU A 140 -29.72 -2.95 15.64
C LEU A 140 -28.19 -2.90 15.70
N VAL A 141 -27.60 -3.41 16.79
CA VAL A 141 -26.14 -3.48 16.96
C VAL A 141 -25.52 -4.50 16.00
N ASP A 142 -26.18 -5.64 15.78
CA ASP A 142 -25.69 -6.65 14.81
C ASP A 142 -25.84 -6.15 13.37
N ILE A 143 -26.93 -5.42 13.06
CA ILE A 143 -27.16 -4.83 11.74
C ILE A 143 -26.10 -3.76 11.45
N ALA A 144 -25.79 -2.91 12.42
CA ALA A 144 -24.72 -1.91 12.29
C ALA A 144 -23.36 -2.58 12.09
N ALA A 145 -23.06 -3.63 12.87
CA ALA A 145 -21.83 -4.38 12.77
C ALA A 145 -21.64 -5.07 11.41
N ALA A 146 -22.70 -5.66 10.84
CA ALA A 146 -22.63 -6.29 9.53
C ALA A 146 -22.29 -5.28 8.41
N LYS A 147 -22.79 -4.05 8.51
CA LYS A 147 -22.47 -2.97 7.55
C LYS A 147 -21.04 -2.49 7.71
N ALA A 148 -20.64 -2.16 8.93
CA ALA A 148 -19.28 -1.74 9.23
C ALA A 148 -18.25 -2.83 8.86
N ALA A 149 -18.57 -4.10 9.07
CA ALA A 149 -17.74 -5.23 8.66
C ALA A 149 -17.54 -5.30 7.13
N SER A 150 -18.54 -4.91 6.34
CA SER A 150 -18.41 -4.85 4.88
C SER A 150 -17.41 -3.76 4.46
N ASP A 151 -17.46 -2.58 5.09
CA ASP A 151 -16.49 -1.51 4.83
C ASP A 151 -15.06 -1.91 5.29
N VAL A 152 -14.95 -2.61 6.42
CA VAL A 152 -13.66 -3.13 6.90
C VAL A 152 -13.11 -4.19 5.94
N ALA A 153 -13.94 -5.08 5.41
CA ALA A 153 -13.50 -6.08 4.45
C ALA A 153 -12.93 -5.42 3.18
N GLU A 154 -13.61 -4.43 2.61
CA GLU A 154 -13.10 -3.65 1.46
C GLU A 154 -11.73 -3.00 1.76
N LEU A 155 -11.56 -2.48 2.97
CA LEU A 155 -10.27 -1.94 3.42
C LEU A 155 -9.18 -3.02 3.52
N VAL A 156 -9.48 -4.16 4.13
CA VAL A 156 -8.55 -5.29 4.28
C VAL A 156 -8.16 -5.85 2.91
N GLU A 157 -9.12 -5.95 1.98
CA GLU A 157 -8.92 -6.39 0.60
C GLU A 157 -7.90 -5.51 -0.13
N ARG A 158 -8.10 -4.19 -0.04
CA ARG A 158 -7.22 -3.21 -0.67
C ARG A 158 -5.83 -3.22 -0.06
N ASN A 159 -5.72 -3.22 1.28
CA ASN A 159 -4.44 -3.16 1.98
C ASN A 159 -3.56 -4.40 1.71
N ASN A 160 -4.19 -5.54 1.44
CA ASN A 160 -3.49 -6.80 1.20
C ASN A 160 -3.26 -7.10 -0.29
N HIS A 161 -3.76 -6.25 -1.20
CA HIS A 161 -3.74 -6.51 -2.64
C HIS A 161 -4.25 -7.92 -2.97
N VAL A 162 -5.48 -8.23 -2.54
CA VAL A 162 -6.03 -9.59 -2.57
C VAL A 162 -5.95 -10.25 -3.95
N GLU A 163 -6.03 -9.49 -5.05
CA GLU A 163 -5.84 -10.01 -6.41
C GLU A 163 -4.52 -10.80 -6.56
N HIS A 164 -3.41 -10.29 -5.99
CA HIS A 164 -2.12 -10.99 -5.98
C HIS A 164 -2.09 -12.19 -5.03
N LEU A 165 -2.83 -12.11 -3.91
CA LEU A 165 -2.98 -13.24 -2.99
C LEU A 165 -3.75 -14.39 -3.64
N LEU A 166 -4.78 -14.10 -4.44
CA LEU A 166 -5.54 -15.11 -5.19
C LEU A 166 -4.66 -15.83 -6.22
N THR A 167 -3.73 -15.13 -6.88
CA THR A 167 -2.74 -15.77 -7.75
C THR A 167 -1.88 -16.77 -6.97
N SER A 168 -1.42 -16.39 -5.77
CA SER A 168 -0.61 -17.25 -4.90
C SER A 168 -1.41 -18.45 -4.38
N ILE A 169 -2.68 -18.23 -4.02
CA ILE A 169 -3.62 -19.30 -3.63
C ILE A 169 -3.80 -20.28 -4.78
N GLY A 170 -4.08 -19.81 -6.00
CA GLY A 170 -4.21 -20.66 -7.17
C GLY A 170 -2.95 -21.49 -7.43
N TYR A 171 -1.77 -20.89 -7.28
CA TYR A 171 -0.49 -21.59 -7.40
C TYR A 171 -0.36 -22.74 -6.38
N PHE A 172 -0.60 -22.48 -5.09
CA PHE A 172 -0.51 -23.53 -4.06
C PHE A 172 -1.60 -24.60 -4.19
N LEU A 173 -2.80 -24.27 -4.66
CA LEU A 173 -3.82 -25.28 -4.94
C LEU A 173 -3.43 -26.18 -6.12
N TRP A 174 -2.66 -25.65 -7.08
CA TRP A 174 -2.15 -26.41 -8.21
C TRP A 174 -0.94 -27.28 -7.86
N THR A 175 -0.01 -26.80 -7.04
CA THR A 175 1.24 -27.52 -6.73
C THR A 175 1.22 -28.27 -5.40
N ASP A 176 0.69 -27.65 -4.34
CA ASP A 176 0.83 -28.15 -2.98
C ASP A 176 -0.40 -28.95 -2.52
N GLY A 177 -1.57 -28.56 -3.02
CA GLY A 177 -2.88 -29.17 -2.72
C GLY A 177 -3.48 -28.74 -1.38
N LYS A 178 -2.68 -28.14 -0.49
CA LYS A 178 -3.11 -27.48 0.74
C LYS A 178 -2.42 -26.13 0.91
N LEU A 179 -3.08 -25.22 1.61
CA LEU A 179 -2.53 -23.94 2.03
C LEU A 179 -3.17 -23.46 3.33
N GLY A 180 -2.49 -22.58 4.04
CA GLY A 180 -3.02 -21.88 5.21
C GLY A 180 -3.01 -20.37 5.00
N ALA A 181 -4.07 -19.68 5.42
CA ALA A 181 -4.07 -18.23 5.55
C ALA A 181 -3.89 -17.86 7.02
N TYR A 182 -2.94 -16.96 7.26
CA TYR A 182 -2.67 -16.40 8.58
C TYR A 182 -2.98 -14.91 8.57
N VAL A 183 -3.89 -14.49 9.45
CA VAL A 183 -4.36 -13.12 9.58
C VAL A 183 -3.91 -12.55 10.92
N ARG A 184 -3.27 -11.38 10.87
CA ARG A 184 -2.81 -10.68 12.08
C ARG A 184 -2.72 -9.18 11.84
N TYR A 185 -2.69 -8.42 12.93
CA TYR A 185 -2.27 -7.02 12.89
C TYR A 185 -0.74 -6.91 12.91
N VAL A 186 -0.17 -6.14 11.99
CA VAL A 186 1.27 -5.87 11.94
C VAL A 186 1.49 -4.36 11.99
N ALA A 187 2.24 -3.89 12.98
CA ALA A 187 2.75 -2.52 13.03
C ALA A 187 4.17 -2.50 12.44
N ASP A 188 4.31 -1.89 11.27
CA ASP A 188 5.59 -1.80 10.55
C ASP A 188 5.67 -0.46 9.84
N GLY A 189 6.45 0.46 10.40
CA GLY A 189 6.54 1.82 9.88
C GLY A 189 7.28 1.92 8.55
N GLN A 190 8.16 0.96 8.24
CA GLN A 190 8.84 0.93 6.93
C GLN A 190 7.86 0.47 5.84
N ARG A 191 6.98 -0.47 6.17
CA ARG A 191 5.99 -1.01 5.23
C ARG A 191 4.74 -0.14 5.09
N PHE A 192 4.25 0.42 6.19
CA PHE A 192 2.96 1.13 6.26
C PHE A 192 3.08 2.64 6.52
N GLY A 193 4.31 3.16 6.60
CA GLY A 193 4.58 4.55 6.94
C GLY A 193 4.48 4.83 8.45
N PHE A 194 4.76 6.08 8.82
CA PHE A 194 4.75 6.51 10.22
C PHE A 194 3.75 7.65 10.40
N ARG A 195 3.10 7.68 11.57
CA ARG A 195 2.29 8.81 12.02
C ARG A 195 2.92 9.48 13.23
N GLU A 196 2.81 10.81 13.28
CA GLU A 196 3.22 11.59 14.44
C GLU A 196 2.04 11.67 15.41
N GLN A 197 2.22 11.23 16.65
CA GLN A 197 1.23 11.36 17.71
C GLN A 197 1.74 12.31 18.78
N GLU A 198 0.96 13.36 19.02
CA GLU A 198 1.19 14.32 20.10
C GLU A 198 0.76 13.70 21.43
N ILE A 199 1.72 13.46 22.31
CA ILE A 199 1.46 13.01 23.68
C ILE A 199 1.11 14.26 24.51
N VAL A 200 -0.15 14.34 24.89
CA VAL A 200 -0.68 15.42 25.73
C VAL A 200 -0.51 15.01 27.19
N ALA A 201 0.29 15.76 27.95
CA ALA A 201 0.37 15.59 29.40
C ALA A 201 -0.22 16.81 30.11
N GLY A 202 -0.77 16.58 31.31
CA GLY A 202 -1.26 17.66 32.16
C GLY A 202 -0.08 18.45 32.73
N VAL A 203 0.16 19.65 32.20
CA VAL A 203 1.16 20.58 32.77
C VAL A 203 0.43 21.52 33.71
N GLU A 204 0.88 21.61 34.95
CA GLU A 204 0.37 22.58 35.91
C GLU A 204 0.87 23.98 35.57
N VAL A 205 -0.05 24.86 35.17
CA VAL A 205 0.24 26.26 34.86
C VAL A 205 -0.30 27.14 36.00
N PRO A 206 0.51 28.06 36.57
CA PRO A 206 0.04 28.98 37.61
C PRO A 206 -0.91 30.04 37.03
N LEU A 207 -2.05 30.28 37.69
CA LEU A 207 -3.02 31.34 37.38
C LEU A 207 -2.57 32.71 37.95
N GLY A 208 -1.35 33.14 37.63
CA GLY A 208 -0.79 34.43 38.04
C GLY A 208 0.61 34.35 38.67
N PRO A 209 1.27 35.49 38.92
CA PRO A 209 2.55 35.53 39.62
C PRO A 209 2.34 35.27 41.12
N ASP A 210 3.34 34.68 41.78
CA ASP A 210 3.35 34.55 43.23
C ASP A 210 3.35 35.95 43.89
N VAL A 211 2.56 36.13 44.95
CA VAL A 211 2.34 37.44 45.58
C VAL A 211 2.75 37.40 47.05
N TRP A 212 3.61 38.34 47.45
CA TRP A 212 3.93 38.62 48.85
C TRP A 212 2.82 39.48 49.47
N LYS A 213 2.16 38.98 50.52
CA LYS A 213 1.14 39.71 51.26
C LYS A 213 1.66 40.09 52.64
N CYS A 214 1.91 41.37 52.88
CA CYS A 214 2.46 41.82 54.16
C CYS A 214 1.42 41.76 55.30
N SER A 215 1.74 41.03 56.36
CA SER A 215 0.93 40.92 57.59
C SER A 215 0.83 42.24 58.40
N GLY A 216 1.76 43.18 58.21
CA GLY A 216 1.79 44.46 58.95
C GLY A 216 1.00 45.61 58.31
N CYS A 217 0.88 45.66 56.97
CA CYS A 217 0.21 46.76 56.26
C CYS A 217 -0.80 46.31 55.19
N GLY A 218 -0.90 45.01 54.91
CA GLY A 218 -1.86 44.43 53.96
C GLY A 218 -1.50 44.62 52.47
N MET A 219 -0.35 45.24 52.16
CA MET A 219 0.09 45.49 50.78
C MET A 219 0.55 44.20 50.09
N GLU A 220 0.13 44.01 48.84
CA GLU A 220 0.43 42.86 47.98
C GLU A 220 1.50 43.26 46.94
N SER A 221 2.57 42.47 46.82
CA SER A 221 3.73 42.76 45.94
C SER A 221 4.11 41.51 45.12
N PRO A 222 4.52 41.61 43.85
CA PRO A 222 4.95 40.46 43.05
C PRO A 222 6.24 39.83 43.63
N ALA A 223 6.36 38.51 43.57
CA ALA A 223 7.49 37.78 44.17
C ALA A 223 8.72 37.60 43.26
N GLU A 224 8.61 37.86 41.95
CA GLU A 224 9.73 37.76 41.00
C GLU A 224 10.41 39.12 40.77
N GLY A 225 11.74 39.16 40.95
CA GLY A 225 12.60 40.27 40.57
C GLY A 225 13.31 39.97 39.26
N ASP A 226 12.84 40.58 38.16
CA ASP A 226 13.51 40.54 36.87
C ASP A 226 14.15 41.91 36.60
N GLN A 227 15.44 42.03 36.94
CA GLN A 227 16.34 43.04 36.38
C GLN A 227 17.56 42.32 35.83
N ILE A 228 17.57 42.05 34.52
CA ILE A 228 18.81 41.90 33.76
C ILE A 228 18.78 42.91 32.61
N ALA A 229 19.65 43.90 32.74
CA ALA A 229 19.99 44.86 31.71
C ALA A 229 21.00 44.24 30.72
N ASP A 230 20.86 44.63 29.46
CA ASP A 230 21.84 44.47 28.38
C ASP A 230 23.25 44.89 28.81
N SER A 231 24.24 44.01 28.63
CA SER A 231 25.61 44.41 28.27
C SER A 231 26.41 43.28 27.65
N SER A 232 26.97 43.61 26.50
CA SER A 232 27.87 42.91 25.59
C SER A 232 29.17 42.36 26.17
N ASP A 233 29.63 41.26 25.56
CA ASP A 233 30.99 40.85 25.21
C ASP A 233 32.18 41.30 26.08
N GLN A 234 32.85 40.32 26.69
CA GLN A 234 34.31 40.28 26.79
C GLN A 234 34.82 38.85 26.98
N GLU A 235 35.61 38.39 26.00
CA GLU A 235 36.42 37.18 26.03
C GLU A 235 37.58 37.29 27.04
N ALA A 236 37.92 36.16 27.67
CA ALA A 236 39.23 35.88 28.24
C ALA A 236 39.48 34.38 28.13
N GLY A 237 40.67 34.02 27.64
CA GLY A 237 41.03 32.68 27.20
C GLY A 237 41.86 31.85 28.19
N GLU A 238 42.12 30.65 27.70
CA GLU A 238 43.30 29.79 27.89
C GLU A 238 43.40 28.76 29.04
N GLU A 239 43.49 27.51 28.57
CA GLU A 239 44.44 26.44 28.95
C GLU A 239 44.30 25.64 30.27
N GLY A 240 43.84 24.39 30.11
CA GLY A 240 44.67 23.19 30.29
C GLY A 240 45.01 22.69 31.70
N SER A 241 44.40 21.57 32.14
CA SER A 241 45.13 20.35 32.57
C SER A 241 44.20 19.26 33.13
N ARG A 242 44.60 18.01 32.89
CA ARG A 242 44.00 16.73 33.32
C ARG A 242 44.10 16.55 34.84
N ALA A 243 43.08 15.96 35.47
CA ALA A 243 43.26 14.86 36.44
C ALA A 243 41.92 14.18 36.80
N ASP A 244 42.03 12.86 36.94
CA ASP A 244 41.08 11.84 37.37
C ASP A 244 40.15 12.19 38.55
N ALA A 245 38.95 11.59 38.55
CA ALA A 245 38.33 11.08 39.78
C ALA A 245 37.19 10.09 39.48
N SER A 246 37.52 8.81 39.54
CA SER A 246 36.61 7.76 39.97
C SER A 246 36.35 7.85 41.48
N GLY A 247 35.09 7.74 41.91
CA GLY A 247 34.76 7.14 43.21
C GLY A 247 33.85 7.96 44.13
N LEU A 248 32.75 7.29 44.54
CA LEU A 248 31.98 7.47 45.78
C LEU A 248 31.08 8.73 45.79
N GLY A 249 29.77 8.67 45.92
CA GLY A 249 28.97 7.81 46.79
C GLY A 249 28.28 8.69 47.83
N ASN A 250 26.97 8.88 47.67
CA ASN A 250 25.98 9.37 48.65
C ASN A 250 26.31 10.65 49.47
N ALA A 251 25.69 11.76 49.07
CA ALA A 251 24.95 12.67 49.96
C ALA A 251 24.30 13.79 49.13
N MET A 252 22.99 13.68 48.84
CA MET A 252 22.19 14.84 48.46
C MET A 252 20.96 14.87 49.35
N GLU A 253 21.17 15.34 50.57
CA GLU A 253 20.15 15.76 51.49
C GLU A 253 20.25 17.29 51.60
N SER A 254 19.14 17.96 51.27
CA SER A 254 18.79 19.37 51.48
C SER A 254 19.92 20.42 51.47
N LEU A 255 19.98 21.20 50.38
CA LEU A 255 20.41 22.60 50.45
C LEU A 255 19.21 23.48 50.08
N THR A 256 18.45 23.87 51.10
CA THR A 256 17.61 25.06 51.04
C THR A 256 18.52 26.30 50.96
N PRO A 257 18.28 27.26 50.06
CA PRO A 257 18.98 28.54 50.12
C PRO A 257 18.40 29.34 51.31
N GLU A 258 19.07 29.26 52.45
CA GLU A 258 18.87 30.21 53.54
C GLU A 258 19.35 31.61 53.07
N GLY A 259 18.48 32.61 53.16
CA GLY A 259 18.94 33.97 53.47
C GLY A 259 18.72 35.09 52.46
N VAL A 260 17.61 35.15 51.72
CA VAL A 260 17.15 36.43 51.14
C VAL A 260 15.92 36.93 51.91
N SER A 261 16.11 37.84 52.86
CA SER A 261 15.01 38.51 53.55
C SER A 261 14.39 39.56 52.64
N TYR A 262 13.21 39.30 52.08
CA TYR A 262 12.44 40.30 51.35
C TYR A 262 11.81 41.29 52.33
N ARG A 263 12.04 42.59 52.18
CA ARG A 263 11.43 43.63 53.02
C ARG A 263 10.22 44.23 52.31
N CYS A 264 9.11 44.40 53.01
CA CYS A 264 7.91 45.01 52.44
C CYS A 264 8.18 46.47 52.04
N PRO A 265 7.93 46.87 50.78
CA PRO A 265 8.19 48.23 50.30
C PRO A 265 7.29 49.31 50.95
N GLY A 266 6.17 48.91 51.57
CA GLY A 266 5.24 49.85 52.22
C GLY A 266 5.54 50.14 53.70
N CYS A 267 6.11 49.19 54.46
CA CYS A 267 6.29 49.34 55.91
C CYS A 267 7.62 48.81 56.45
N GLY A 268 8.48 48.23 55.61
CA GLY A 268 9.81 47.75 55.98
C GLY A 268 9.85 46.43 56.78
N ALA A 269 8.70 45.80 57.02
CA ALA A 269 8.63 44.49 57.71
C ALA A 269 9.30 43.38 56.89
N GLU A 270 9.99 42.46 57.57
CA GLU A 270 10.60 41.27 56.94
C GLU A 270 9.50 40.26 56.57
N LEU A 271 9.44 39.90 55.29
CA LEU A 271 8.51 38.93 54.72
C LEU A 271 9.18 37.56 54.74
N GLY A 272 8.53 36.59 55.39
CA GLY A 272 8.98 35.20 55.44
C GLY A 272 8.12 34.29 54.56
N GLU A 273 8.47 33.02 54.46
CA GLU A 273 7.75 32.00 53.66
C GLU A 273 6.24 31.92 53.95
N LYS A 274 5.80 32.36 55.14
CA LYS A 274 4.39 32.43 55.57
C LYS A 274 3.60 33.58 54.91
N ASP A 275 4.28 34.60 54.39
CA ASP A 275 3.69 35.78 53.74
C ASP A 275 3.65 35.61 52.21
N LEU A 276 4.19 34.51 51.67
CA LEU A 276 4.14 34.15 50.24
C LEU A 276 2.85 33.42 49.91
N LYS A 277 1.99 34.02 49.08
CA LYS A 277 0.87 33.31 48.46
C LYS A 277 1.30 32.80 47.08
N ARG A 278 1.49 31.48 46.99
CA ARG A 278 1.73 30.80 45.72
C ARG A 278 0.46 30.80 44.88
N ALA A 279 0.59 31.07 43.58
CA ALA A 279 -0.54 31.11 42.67
C ALA A 279 -1.26 29.76 42.59
N GLU A 280 -2.59 29.80 42.44
CA GLU A 280 -3.42 28.61 42.21
C GLU A 280 -3.02 27.97 40.87
N ARG A 281 -2.73 26.67 40.87
CA ARG A 281 -2.27 25.95 39.68
C ARG A 281 -3.43 25.22 39.03
N VAL A 282 -3.56 25.37 37.71
CA VAL A 282 -4.54 24.60 36.92
C VAL A 282 -3.80 23.68 35.99
N THR A 283 -4.24 22.42 35.93
CA THR A 283 -3.72 21.43 34.99
C THR A 283 -4.28 21.72 33.61
N VAL A 284 -3.43 22.19 32.70
CA VAL A 284 -3.80 22.42 31.30
C VAL A 284 -3.19 21.30 30.45
N PRO A 285 -3.97 20.63 29.59
CA PRO A 285 -3.43 19.66 28.64
C PRO A 285 -2.53 20.38 27.64
N ARG A 286 -1.24 20.06 27.65
CA ARG A 286 -0.27 20.60 26.68
C ARG A 286 0.42 19.44 25.97
N VAL A 287 0.66 19.59 24.68
CA VAL A 287 1.50 18.67 23.90
C VAL A 287 2.90 18.74 24.47
N VAL A 288 3.35 17.66 25.10
CA VAL A 288 4.67 17.57 25.74
C VAL A 288 5.70 17.00 24.78
N GLU A 289 5.29 16.05 23.94
CA GLU A 289 6.18 15.34 23.04
C GLU A 289 5.43 14.86 21.80
N THR A 290 6.08 14.91 20.63
CA THR A 290 5.56 14.30 19.40
C THR A 290 6.31 13.00 19.17
N ARG A 291 5.66 11.85 19.40
CA ARG A 291 6.26 10.54 19.19
C ARG A 291 5.92 10.01 17.81
N ARG A 292 6.94 9.59 17.06
CA ARG A 292 6.77 8.90 15.77
C ARG A 292 6.35 7.46 16.02
N MET A 293 5.12 7.11 15.65
CA MET A 293 4.60 5.74 15.75
C MET A 293 4.52 5.08 14.38
N ALA A 294 4.85 3.80 14.32
CA ALA A 294 4.64 2.98 13.14
C ALA A 294 3.13 2.80 12.88
N ASN A 295 2.71 2.94 11.63
CA ASN A 295 1.35 2.56 11.24
C ASN A 295 1.23 1.03 11.26
N GLY A 296 0.02 0.54 11.48
CA GLY A 296 -0.27 -0.89 11.43
C GLY A 296 -1.56 -1.23 10.71
N GLN A 297 -1.55 -2.39 10.08
CA GLN A 297 -2.63 -2.89 9.24
C GLN A 297 -2.79 -4.40 9.42
N GLU A 298 -3.99 -4.89 9.10
CA GLU A 298 -4.32 -6.31 9.05
C GLU A 298 -3.62 -6.93 7.84
N VAL A 299 -2.72 -7.89 8.08
CA VAL A 299 -1.94 -8.56 7.06
C VAL A 299 -2.39 -10.01 6.94
N ILE A 300 -2.73 -10.41 5.71
CA ILE A 300 -3.02 -11.77 5.32
C ILE A 300 -1.74 -12.37 4.71
N SER A 301 -1.28 -13.49 5.25
CA SER A 301 -0.13 -14.25 4.73
C SER A 301 -0.56 -15.64 4.33
N ILE A 302 -0.21 -16.07 3.11
CA ILE A 302 -0.52 -17.41 2.61
C ILE A 302 0.71 -18.29 2.76
N ALA A 303 0.54 -19.43 3.43
CA ALA A 303 1.55 -20.47 3.60
C ALA A 303 1.20 -21.68 2.73
N GLY A 304 2.18 -22.18 1.96
CA GLY A 304 2.05 -23.39 1.17
C GLY A 304 2.18 -24.66 2.02
N GLY A 305 2.00 -25.81 1.38
CA GLY A 305 2.11 -27.12 2.02
C GLY A 305 3.54 -27.46 2.47
N LEU A 306 4.57 -26.89 1.84
CA LEU A 306 5.98 -27.09 2.22
C LEU A 306 6.34 -26.43 3.55
N GLU A 307 5.74 -25.28 3.82
CA GLU A 307 5.97 -24.44 5.00
C GLU A 307 5.00 -24.78 6.14
N LEU A 308 3.81 -25.29 5.81
CA LEU A 308 2.74 -25.60 6.76
C LEU A 308 2.70 -27.09 7.12
N ASN A 309 2.97 -27.40 8.38
CA ASN A 309 2.83 -28.74 8.94
C ASN A 309 1.55 -28.83 9.80
N THR A 310 0.73 -29.83 9.50
CA THR A 310 -0.59 -30.07 10.11
C THR A 310 -0.73 -31.54 10.50
N PRO A 311 -1.56 -31.87 11.50
CA PRO A 311 -1.80 -33.25 11.94
C PRO A 311 -2.39 -34.09 10.80
N VAL A 312 -1.75 -35.20 10.46
CA VAL A 312 -2.04 -35.95 9.23
C VAL A 312 -3.43 -36.62 9.23
N TRP A 313 -3.94 -36.97 10.41
CA TRP A 313 -5.17 -37.74 10.61
C TRP A 313 -6.42 -36.88 10.74
N ALA A 314 -6.29 -35.59 11.06
CA ALA A 314 -7.42 -34.71 11.29
C ALA A 314 -8.11 -34.31 9.98
N ASN A 315 -9.44 -34.27 9.96
CA ASN A 315 -10.20 -33.88 8.78
C ASN A 315 -10.53 -32.39 8.79
N GLU A 316 -10.82 -31.85 9.97
CA GLU A 316 -11.21 -30.47 10.19
C GLU A 316 -10.24 -29.75 11.12
N MET A 317 -10.14 -28.42 10.97
CA MET A 317 -9.20 -27.61 11.73
C MET A 317 -9.50 -27.57 13.24
N HIS A 318 -10.77 -27.73 13.63
CA HIS A 318 -11.15 -27.77 15.05
C HIS A 318 -10.56 -28.99 15.79
N GLU A 319 -10.20 -30.05 15.05
CA GLU A 319 -9.59 -31.27 15.58
C GLU A 319 -8.06 -31.14 15.72
N PHE A 320 -7.44 -30.06 15.23
CA PHE A 320 -5.99 -29.95 15.20
C PHE A 320 -5.41 -29.71 16.61
N PRO A 321 -4.53 -30.59 17.15
CA PRO A 321 -3.79 -30.28 18.37
C PRO A 321 -2.80 -29.15 18.16
N TYR A 322 -2.19 -29.10 16.97
CA TYR A 322 -1.15 -28.15 16.60
C TYR A 322 -1.29 -27.68 15.15
N LEU A 323 -0.72 -26.51 14.87
CA LEU A 323 -0.43 -26.03 13.52
C LEU A 323 0.97 -25.40 13.54
N GLN A 324 1.84 -25.85 12.64
CA GLN A 324 3.24 -25.44 12.58
C GLN A 324 3.51 -24.71 11.28
N TRP A 325 4.04 -23.50 11.36
CA TRP A 325 4.44 -22.70 10.21
C TRP A 325 5.93 -22.41 10.26
N GLN A 326 6.65 -23.02 9.32
CA GLN A 326 8.11 -22.96 9.22
C GLN A 326 8.54 -22.18 7.99
N THR A 327 9.35 -21.15 8.20
CA THR A 327 9.88 -20.31 7.12
C THR A 327 11.36 -20.06 7.32
N GLU A 328 12.11 -19.96 6.23
CA GLU A 328 13.53 -19.65 6.29
C GLU A 328 13.73 -18.14 6.26
N VAL A 329 14.28 -17.58 7.33
CA VAL A 329 14.40 -16.13 7.51
C VAL A 329 15.86 -15.77 7.75
N HIS A 330 16.28 -14.63 7.20
CA HIS A 330 17.63 -14.13 7.44
C HIS A 330 17.87 -13.83 8.92
N ARG A 331 18.96 -14.36 9.49
CA ARG A 331 19.30 -14.23 10.91
C ARG A 331 19.25 -12.80 11.44
N ALA A 332 19.70 -11.82 10.64
CA ALA A 332 19.71 -10.41 11.05
C ALA A 332 18.29 -9.88 11.31
N LYS A 333 17.30 -10.34 10.54
CA LYS A 333 15.90 -9.95 10.75
C LYS A 333 15.36 -10.51 12.06
N LEU A 334 15.69 -11.76 12.39
CA LEU A 334 15.27 -12.36 13.66
C LEU A 334 15.99 -11.73 14.85
N LYS A 335 17.28 -11.41 14.74
CA LYS A 335 18.02 -10.69 15.79
C LYS A 335 17.49 -9.28 16.02
N ALA A 336 17.08 -8.59 14.96
CA ALA A 336 16.46 -7.27 15.07
C ALA A 336 15.04 -7.34 15.65
N ALA A 337 14.28 -8.38 15.32
CA ALA A 337 12.92 -8.59 15.84
C ALA A 337 12.90 -9.05 17.31
N TYR A 338 13.91 -9.81 17.74
CA TYR A 338 14.02 -10.36 19.10
C TYR A 338 15.39 -10.02 19.72
N PRO A 339 15.61 -8.78 20.18
CA PRO A 339 16.90 -8.35 20.74
C PRO A 339 17.36 -9.16 21.96
N HIS A 340 16.43 -9.58 22.83
CA HIS A 340 16.71 -10.40 24.01
C HIS A 340 17.27 -11.79 23.66
N ALA A 341 16.78 -12.39 22.58
CA ALA A 341 17.24 -13.69 22.09
C ALA A 341 18.40 -13.56 21.07
N ALA A 342 18.80 -12.35 20.67
CA ALA A 342 19.72 -12.12 19.55
C ALA A 342 21.08 -12.83 19.71
N ASN A 343 21.57 -12.98 20.95
CA ASN A 343 22.81 -13.69 21.27
C ASN A 343 22.66 -15.22 21.16
N LYS A 344 21.46 -15.76 21.43
CA LYS A 344 21.15 -17.20 21.35
C LYS A 344 20.83 -17.65 19.92
N ILE A 345 20.44 -16.72 19.05
CA ILE A 345 20.17 -17.00 17.63
C ILE A 345 21.49 -17.23 16.88
N GLU A 346 21.87 -18.50 16.79
CA GLU A 346 23.02 -18.99 16.05
C GLU A 346 22.59 -19.80 14.83
N THR A 347 23.50 -19.93 13.86
CA THR A 347 23.31 -20.68 12.61
C THR A 347 23.51 -22.18 12.78
N THR A 348 23.76 -22.64 14.00
CA THR A 348 24.05 -24.05 14.29
C THR A 348 22.79 -24.89 14.02
N PRO A 349 22.87 -25.90 13.13
CA PRO A 349 21.73 -26.76 12.83
C PRO A 349 21.52 -27.73 13.99
N SER A 350 20.74 -27.34 14.96
CA SER A 350 20.35 -28.20 16.10
C SER A 350 19.10 -28.99 15.78
N GLN A 351 19.04 -29.71 14.67
CA GLN A 351 17.80 -30.39 14.27
C GLN A 351 18.04 -31.77 13.68
N GLY A 352 17.10 -32.69 13.91
CA GLY A 352 17.18 -34.08 13.46
C GLY A 352 17.15 -34.20 11.94
N ALA A 353 17.47 -35.39 11.40
CA ALA A 353 17.56 -35.64 9.96
C ALA A 353 16.31 -35.19 9.16
N GLU A 354 15.13 -35.24 9.78
CA GLU A 354 13.86 -34.83 9.17
C GLU A 354 13.71 -33.34 8.96
N ASP A 355 14.11 -32.57 9.97
CA ASP A 355 14.04 -31.12 9.91
C ASP A 355 15.03 -30.59 8.86
N VAL A 356 16.19 -31.25 8.73
CA VAL A 356 17.16 -30.97 7.66
C VAL A 356 16.53 -31.22 6.30
N TYR A 357 15.86 -32.37 6.11
CA TYR A 357 15.20 -32.70 4.84
C TYR A 357 14.12 -31.66 4.46
N ALA A 358 13.27 -31.29 5.43
CA ALA A 358 12.21 -30.30 5.21
C ALA A 358 12.78 -28.90 4.93
N ARG A 359 13.77 -28.47 5.72
CA ARG A 359 14.45 -27.18 5.57
C ARG A 359 15.11 -27.04 4.21
N VAL A 360 15.93 -28.02 3.82
CA VAL A 360 16.62 -27.92 2.53
C VAL A 360 15.62 -28.05 1.38
N SER A 361 14.54 -28.82 1.52
CA SER A 361 13.48 -28.84 0.50
C SER A 361 12.80 -27.49 0.28
N ARG A 362 12.58 -26.68 1.32
CA ARG A 362 12.09 -25.29 1.17
C ARG A 362 13.11 -24.42 0.45
N ILE A 363 14.37 -24.46 0.88
CA ILE A 363 15.44 -23.61 0.34
C ILE A 363 15.75 -23.94 -1.12
N SER A 364 15.84 -25.21 -1.48
CA SER A 364 16.10 -25.64 -2.86
C SER A 364 15.03 -25.13 -3.83
N VAL A 365 13.76 -25.15 -3.42
CA VAL A 365 12.66 -24.61 -4.22
C VAL A 365 12.81 -23.11 -4.41
N GLU A 366 13.14 -22.36 -3.37
CA GLU A 366 13.39 -20.90 -3.45
C GLU A 366 14.60 -20.55 -4.33
N GLN A 367 15.64 -21.40 -4.31
CA GLN A 367 16.83 -21.24 -5.15
C GLN A 367 16.60 -21.68 -6.61
N GLY A 368 15.49 -22.34 -6.91
CA GLY A 368 15.24 -22.94 -8.22
C GLY A 368 16.22 -24.06 -8.55
N LEU A 369 16.75 -24.75 -7.54
CA LEU A 369 17.71 -25.84 -7.70
C LEU A 369 17.04 -27.20 -7.48
N PRO A 370 17.26 -28.18 -8.37
CA PRO A 370 16.70 -29.52 -8.22
C PRO A 370 17.32 -30.26 -7.03
N SER A 371 18.63 -30.13 -6.85
CA SER A 371 19.40 -30.86 -5.84
C SER A 371 19.46 -30.12 -4.50
N ILE A 372 19.47 -30.87 -3.39
CA ILE A 372 19.59 -30.40 -1.98
C ILE A 372 20.98 -29.82 -1.68
N HIS A 373 21.70 -29.25 -2.65
CA HIS A 373 23.03 -28.74 -2.38
C HIS A 373 22.97 -27.52 -1.46
N PRO A 374 23.73 -27.56 -0.35
CA PRO A 374 23.76 -26.43 0.53
C PRO A 374 24.55 -25.29 -0.10
N GLY A 375 23.89 -24.44 -0.89
CA GLY A 375 24.49 -23.19 -1.39
C GLY A 375 24.78 -22.20 -0.26
N ASP A 376 25.52 -21.13 -0.56
CA ASP A 376 25.97 -20.10 0.39
C ASP A 376 24.82 -19.48 1.21
N ALA A 377 23.59 -19.49 0.70
CA ALA A 377 22.42 -18.92 1.37
C ALA A 377 22.11 -19.60 2.72
N LEU A 378 22.43 -20.89 2.90
CA LEU A 378 22.16 -21.60 4.15
C LEU A 378 22.91 -21.04 5.35
N MET A 379 24.06 -20.39 5.13
CA MET A 379 24.87 -19.87 6.22
C MET A 379 24.21 -18.71 6.97
N ASN A 380 23.27 -18.01 6.34
CA ASN A 380 22.62 -16.83 6.94
C ASN A 380 21.10 -17.01 7.19
N LEU A 381 20.51 -18.09 6.67
CA LEU A 381 19.09 -18.40 6.86
C LEU A 381 18.90 -19.32 8.06
N ILE A 382 17.92 -19.00 8.90
CA ILE A 382 17.52 -19.80 10.06
C ILE A 382 16.05 -20.16 9.89
N THR A 383 15.69 -21.40 10.25
CA THR A 383 14.29 -21.83 10.27
C THR A 383 13.60 -21.15 11.45
N PHE A 384 12.67 -20.26 11.12
CA PHE A 384 11.76 -19.65 12.08
C PHE A 384 10.51 -20.51 12.18
N ASP A 385 10.35 -21.14 13.33
CA ASP A 385 9.32 -22.14 13.63
C ASP A 385 8.28 -21.53 14.56
N ARG A 386 7.06 -21.42 14.05
CA ARG A 386 5.92 -20.88 14.79
C ARG A 386 4.89 -21.97 14.95
N THR A 387 4.56 -22.28 16.20
CA THR A 387 3.60 -23.33 16.52
C THR A 387 2.43 -22.75 17.29
N TRP A 388 1.22 -23.05 16.84
CA TRP A 388 0.00 -22.83 17.60
C TRP A 388 -0.44 -24.16 18.20
N LEU A 389 -0.75 -24.16 19.49
CA LEU A 389 -1.14 -25.31 20.29
C LEU A 389 -2.50 -25.02 20.93
N ARG A 390 -3.43 -25.98 20.85
CA ARG A 390 -4.70 -25.87 21.57
C ARG A 390 -4.52 -26.20 23.06
N PRO A 391 -5.38 -25.68 23.95
CA PRO A 391 -5.28 -25.97 25.40
C PRO A 391 -5.29 -27.47 25.73
N TRP A 392 -6.09 -28.26 25.01
CA TRP A 392 -6.15 -29.71 25.24
C TRP A 392 -4.88 -30.45 24.79
N ALA A 393 -4.04 -29.85 23.94
CA ALA A 393 -2.77 -30.44 23.53
C ALA A 393 -1.78 -30.56 24.70
N PHE A 394 -1.90 -29.70 25.73
CA PHE A 394 -1.07 -29.77 26.94
C PHE A 394 -1.31 -31.03 27.79
N TYR A 395 -2.39 -31.77 27.56
CA TYR A 395 -2.62 -33.05 28.23
C TYR A 395 -1.66 -34.16 27.80
N SER A 396 -0.89 -33.93 26.72
CA SER A 396 0.22 -34.81 26.35
C SER A 396 1.43 -34.66 27.30
N VAL A 397 1.50 -33.58 28.08
CA VAL A 397 2.53 -33.39 29.10
C VAL A 397 2.19 -34.26 30.32
N GLU A 398 3.08 -35.20 30.65
CA GLU A 398 2.90 -36.14 31.76
C GLU A 398 2.97 -35.45 33.13
N ASP A 399 3.84 -34.44 33.27
CA ASP A 399 3.99 -33.65 34.49
C ASP A 399 2.76 -32.76 34.73
N GLU A 400 1.98 -33.11 35.75
CA GLU A 400 0.74 -32.43 36.10
C GLU A 400 0.95 -31.00 36.60
N ASP A 401 2.06 -30.72 37.29
CA ASP A 401 2.35 -29.39 37.82
C ASP A 401 2.70 -28.43 36.68
N VAL A 402 3.56 -28.88 35.75
CA VAL A 402 3.91 -28.15 34.51
C VAL A 402 2.67 -27.93 33.64
N ARG A 403 1.85 -28.98 33.44
CA ARG A 403 0.62 -28.88 32.65
C ARG A 403 -0.37 -27.87 33.23
N ARG A 404 -0.61 -27.91 34.55
CA ARG A 404 -1.53 -26.98 35.22
C ARG A 404 -1.08 -25.53 35.05
N GLU A 405 0.23 -25.30 35.09
CA GLU A 405 0.77 -23.97 34.89
C GLU A 405 0.72 -23.50 33.44
N LEU A 406 0.99 -24.37 32.47
CA LEU A 406 0.79 -24.06 31.05
C LEU A 406 -0.68 -23.72 30.75
N LEU A 407 -1.63 -24.47 31.32
CA LEU A 407 -3.07 -24.18 31.20
C LEU A 407 -3.47 -22.86 31.87
N ALA A 408 -2.79 -22.46 32.94
CA ALA A 408 -3.03 -21.17 33.60
C ALA A 408 -2.47 -19.99 32.80
N LEU A 409 -1.31 -20.17 32.15
CA LEU A 409 -0.67 -19.14 31.32
C LEU A 409 -1.33 -19.00 29.94
N PHE A 410 -1.81 -20.11 29.37
CA PHE A 410 -2.35 -20.18 28.01
C PHE A 410 -3.76 -20.80 27.98
N PRO A 411 -4.77 -20.13 28.57
CA PRO A 411 -6.13 -20.65 28.65
C PRO A 411 -6.82 -20.78 27.28
N ASP A 412 -6.54 -19.89 26.32
CA ASP A 412 -7.17 -19.89 24.99
C ASP A 412 -6.38 -20.73 23.96
N GLY A 413 -5.10 -20.93 24.23
CA GLY A 413 -4.13 -21.61 23.37
C GLY A 413 -2.76 -20.96 23.48
N CYS A 414 -1.73 -21.64 22.99
CA CYS A 414 -0.37 -21.12 23.00
C CYS A 414 0.15 -20.96 21.58
N TYR A 415 0.53 -19.74 21.24
CA TYR A 415 1.48 -19.47 20.17
C TYR A 415 2.89 -19.51 20.78
N VAL A 416 3.81 -20.24 20.15
CA VAL A 416 5.22 -20.26 20.53
C VAL A 416 6.11 -20.15 19.30
N ALA A 417 7.14 -19.31 19.40
CA ALA A 417 8.08 -19.06 18.31
C ALA A 417 9.51 -19.43 18.70
N PHE A 418 10.15 -20.23 17.84
CA PHE A 418 11.55 -20.62 17.94
C PHE A 418 12.34 -20.19 16.70
N ALA A 419 13.54 -19.64 16.90
CA ALA A 419 14.52 -19.38 15.85
C ALA A 419 15.61 -20.45 15.92
N GLY A 420 15.49 -21.51 15.11
CA GLY A 420 16.28 -22.73 15.31
C GLY A 420 15.91 -23.37 16.65
N ASP A 421 16.87 -23.46 17.57
CA ASP A 421 16.64 -23.88 18.97
C ASP A 421 16.50 -22.71 19.95
N ALA A 422 16.67 -21.46 19.52
CA ALA A 422 16.51 -20.31 20.41
C ALA A 422 15.02 -20.01 20.61
N TYR A 423 14.59 -19.92 21.88
CA TYR A 423 13.24 -19.43 22.21
C TYR A 423 13.15 -17.92 21.93
N CYS A 424 12.08 -17.49 21.26
CA CYS A 424 11.85 -16.08 20.95
C CYS A 424 10.72 -15.51 21.81
N GLU A 425 9.52 -16.06 21.72
CA GLU A 425 8.34 -15.55 22.43
C GLU A 425 7.26 -16.62 22.56
N ALA A 426 6.31 -16.39 23.46
CA ALA A 426 5.06 -17.15 23.54
C ALA A 426 3.89 -16.21 23.82
N ARG A 427 2.69 -16.54 23.35
CA ARG A 427 1.50 -15.71 23.53
C ARG A 427 0.29 -16.58 23.80
N ASN A 428 -0.63 -16.06 24.61
CA ASN A 428 -1.97 -16.65 24.76
C ASN A 428 -2.79 -16.28 23.52
N GLU A 429 -2.70 -17.10 22.48
CA GLU A 429 -3.37 -16.91 21.19
C GLU A 429 -4.12 -18.19 20.81
N SER A 430 -5.40 -18.03 20.46
CA SER A 430 -6.21 -19.09 19.86
C SER A 430 -5.81 -19.29 18.40
N MET A 431 -5.60 -20.54 18.00
CA MET A 431 -5.33 -20.91 16.61
C MET A 431 -6.49 -20.54 15.67
N ASP A 432 -7.74 -20.67 16.13
CA ASP A 432 -8.93 -20.39 15.33
C ASP A 432 -9.16 -18.90 15.10
N ASP A 433 -8.50 -18.03 15.85
CA ASP A 433 -8.62 -16.58 15.71
C ASP A 433 -7.67 -16.02 14.64
N HIS A 434 -6.75 -16.83 14.13
CA HIS A 434 -5.67 -16.39 13.25
C HIS A 434 -5.50 -17.22 11.98
N TRP A 435 -5.87 -18.49 12.00
CA TRP A 435 -5.62 -19.40 10.89
C TRP A 435 -6.89 -19.91 10.22
N ARG A 436 -6.83 -20.09 8.90
CA ARG A 436 -7.75 -20.97 8.15
C ARG A 436 -6.92 -21.85 7.23
N VAL A 437 -7.37 -23.08 6.98
CA VAL A 437 -6.70 -24.04 6.10
C VAL A 437 -7.63 -24.45 4.96
N LEU A 438 -7.12 -24.39 3.73
CA LEU A 438 -7.83 -24.76 2.52
C LEU A 438 -7.15 -25.94 1.83
N HIS A 439 -7.97 -26.85 1.30
CA HIS A 439 -7.54 -27.94 0.44
C HIS A 439 -8.16 -27.81 -0.95
N ALA A 440 -7.38 -28.15 -1.97
CA ALA A 440 -7.82 -28.11 -3.35
C ALA A 440 -8.94 -29.13 -3.63
N LEU A 441 -8.70 -30.39 -3.25
CA LEU A 441 -9.61 -31.50 -3.51
C LEU A 441 -10.25 -32.03 -2.22
N PRO A 442 -11.50 -32.54 -2.29
CA PRO A 442 -12.09 -33.28 -1.18
C PRO A 442 -11.33 -34.59 -0.96
N GLY A 443 -11.27 -35.04 0.29
CA GLY A 443 -10.59 -36.28 0.67
C GLY A 443 -10.46 -36.40 2.19
N ASP A 444 -9.78 -37.45 2.63
CA ASP A 444 -9.55 -37.74 4.04
C ASP A 444 -8.18 -37.22 4.50
N GLY A 445 -8.10 -36.81 5.77
CA GLY A 445 -6.89 -36.28 6.39
C GLY A 445 -6.39 -34.98 5.76
N GLN A 446 -5.14 -34.64 6.06
CA GLN A 446 -4.50 -33.39 5.62
C GLN A 446 -3.58 -33.56 4.39
N ASN A 447 -3.15 -34.77 4.05
CA ASN A 447 -2.22 -35.02 2.94
C ASN A 447 -2.96 -35.23 1.60
N ARG A 448 -3.89 -34.33 1.26
CA ARG A 448 -4.72 -34.44 0.05
C ARG A 448 -3.94 -34.02 -1.19
N PRO A 449 -4.19 -34.62 -2.37
CA PRO A 449 -3.49 -34.27 -3.60
C PRO A 449 -3.84 -32.86 -4.09
N SER A 450 -2.91 -32.27 -4.85
CA SER A 450 -3.11 -31.04 -5.59
C SER A 450 -3.92 -31.28 -6.87
N VAL A 451 -4.41 -30.21 -7.50
CA VAL A 451 -5.08 -30.32 -8.81
C VAL A 451 -4.07 -30.78 -9.88
N GLY A 452 -2.83 -30.30 -9.79
CA GLY A 452 -1.77 -30.58 -10.76
C GLY A 452 -1.20 -31.99 -10.64
N ASP A 453 -1.28 -32.66 -9.48
CA ASP A 453 -0.63 -33.96 -9.22
C ASP A 453 -0.94 -35.01 -10.30
N SER A 454 -2.17 -35.03 -10.81
CA SER A 454 -2.61 -35.96 -11.86
C SER A 454 -1.88 -35.78 -13.20
N LEU A 455 -1.39 -34.58 -13.47
CA LEU A 455 -0.76 -34.20 -14.73
C LEU A 455 0.76 -34.45 -14.74
N VAL A 456 1.40 -34.62 -13.58
CA VAL A 456 2.84 -34.88 -13.44
C VAL A 456 3.25 -36.10 -14.26
N GLN A 457 2.57 -37.23 -14.09
CA GLN A 457 2.88 -38.47 -14.82
C GLN A 457 2.59 -38.36 -16.33
N VAL A 458 1.59 -37.56 -16.72
CA VAL A 458 1.27 -37.31 -18.14
C VAL A 458 2.39 -36.51 -18.79
N GLN A 459 2.90 -35.50 -18.09
CA GLN A 459 4.03 -34.68 -18.50
C GLN A 459 5.33 -35.50 -18.63
N GLU A 460 5.62 -36.38 -17.66
CA GLU A 460 6.77 -37.30 -17.73
C GLU A 460 6.72 -38.18 -18.98
N ARG A 461 5.57 -38.80 -19.25
CA ARG A 461 5.38 -39.66 -20.42
C ARG A 461 5.54 -38.89 -21.72
N TYR A 462 4.99 -37.67 -21.80
CA TYR A 462 5.14 -36.84 -22.99
C TYR A 462 6.60 -36.47 -23.25
N ASN A 463 7.32 -36.07 -22.21
CA ASN A 463 8.74 -35.70 -22.30
C ASN A 463 9.59 -36.84 -22.86
N VAL A 464 9.40 -38.05 -22.35
CA VAL A 464 10.10 -39.26 -22.85
C VAL A 464 9.84 -39.45 -24.34
N LEU A 465 8.58 -39.42 -24.76
CA LEU A 465 8.23 -39.64 -26.17
C LEU A 465 8.75 -38.50 -27.06
N SER A 466 8.71 -37.26 -26.60
CA SER A 466 9.18 -36.09 -27.35
C SER A 466 10.68 -36.15 -27.59
N ASN A 467 11.47 -36.60 -26.61
CA ASN A 467 12.91 -36.81 -26.80
C ASN A 467 13.20 -37.98 -27.74
N MET A 468 12.48 -39.10 -27.60
CA MET A 468 12.62 -40.22 -28.54
C MET A 468 12.32 -39.80 -29.98
N GLN A 469 11.34 -38.90 -30.16
CA GLN A 469 11.04 -38.30 -31.46
C GLN A 469 12.20 -37.47 -32.00
N ALA A 470 12.80 -36.61 -31.16
CA ALA A 470 13.96 -35.81 -31.54
C ALA A 470 15.18 -36.68 -31.90
N GLU A 471 15.47 -37.72 -31.11
CA GLU A 471 16.53 -38.70 -31.40
C GLU A 471 16.32 -39.36 -32.77
N THR A 472 15.08 -39.72 -33.09
CA THR A 472 14.75 -40.33 -34.39
C THR A 472 14.96 -39.34 -35.53
N TYR A 473 14.69 -38.05 -35.35
CA TYR A 473 14.91 -37.05 -36.40
C TYR A 473 16.39 -36.71 -36.61
N GLU A 474 17.18 -36.63 -35.54
CA GLU A 474 18.60 -36.28 -35.63
C GLU A 474 19.46 -37.47 -36.08
N TYR A 475 19.22 -38.66 -35.55
CA TYR A 475 20.01 -39.87 -35.84
C TYR A 475 19.35 -40.84 -36.81
N GLY A 476 18.16 -40.52 -37.33
CA GLY A 476 17.43 -41.37 -38.26
C GLY A 476 18.03 -41.44 -39.67
N ILE A 477 19.12 -40.72 -39.93
CA ILE A 477 19.87 -40.80 -41.20
C ILE A 477 20.52 -42.20 -41.29
N PRO A 478 20.10 -43.05 -42.26
CA PRO A 478 20.56 -44.42 -42.31
C PRO A 478 22.02 -44.48 -42.78
N PRO A 479 22.90 -45.23 -42.09
CA PRO A 479 24.28 -45.40 -42.50
C PRO A 479 24.36 -46.16 -43.83
N ILE A 480 25.28 -45.76 -44.70
CA ILE A 480 25.56 -46.49 -45.93
C ILE A 480 26.68 -47.48 -45.64
N TYR A 481 26.38 -48.77 -45.69
CA TYR A 481 27.38 -49.83 -45.66
C TYR A 481 27.84 -50.08 -47.08
N ALA A 482 29.14 -49.92 -47.34
CA ALA A 482 29.73 -50.25 -48.63
C ALA A 482 30.82 -51.31 -48.43
N ASP A 483 30.93 -52.24 -49.38
CA ASP A 483 31.96 -53.25 -49.37
C ASP A 483 33.35 -52.61 -49.64
N PRO A 484 34.36 -52.83 -48.78
CA PRO A 484 35.71 -52.29 -48.99
C PRO A 484 36.39 -52.74 -50.29
N GLN A 485 35.91 -53.81 -50.93
CA GLN A 485 36.42 -54.25 -52.24
C GLN A 485 35.81 -53.47 -53.41
N VAL A 486 34.72 -52.73 -53.17
CA VAL A 486 33.97 -51.96 -54.18
C VAL A 486 34.37 -50.47 -54.16
N LEU A 487 34.70 -49.93 -52.98
CA LEU A 487 35.13 -48.55 -52.74
C LEU A 487 36.39 -48.51 -51.86
N ASP A 488 37.33 -47.64 -52.22
CA ASP A 488 38.53 -47.36 -51.43
C ASP A 488 38.25 -46.18 -50.47
N PHE A 489 38.08 -46.49 -49.18
CA PHE A 489 37.71 -45.52 -48.16
C PHE A 489 38.85 -44.57 -47.78
N ASP A 490 40.12 -44.99 -47.92
CA ASP A 490 41.28 -44.15 -47.62
C ASP A 490 41.49 -43.09 -48.71
N ALA A 491 41.23 -43.45 -49.96
CA ALA A 491 41.22 -42.51 -51.07
C ALA A 491 40.04 -41.52 -50.99
N LEU A 492 38.87 -41.98 -50.53
CA LEU A 492 37.68 -41.14 -50.39
C LEU A 492 37.81 -40.11 -49.25
N ALA A 493 38.39 -40.51 -48.10
CA ALA A 493 38.56 -39.65 -46.94
C ALA A 493 39.54 -38.48 -47.17
N ASN A 494 40.49 -38.65 -48.10
CA ASN A 494 41.52 -37.65 -48.40
C ASN A 494 41.17 -36.75 -49.61
N GLN A 495 39.98 -36.91 -50.22
CA GLN A 495 39.56 -36.09 -51.36
C GLN A 495 38.75 -34.86 -50.95
N VAL A 496 39.02 -33.73 -51.60
CA VAL A 496 38.22 -32.50 -51.48
C VAL A 496 37.05 -32.60 -52.47
N ALA A 497 35.83 -32.43 -51.99
CA ALA A 497 34.64 -32.49 -52.84
C ALA A 497 34.60 -31.28 -53.81
N GLU A 498 34.89 -31.54 -55.10
CA GLU A 498 34.77 -30.54 -56.17
C GLU A 498 33.54 -30.83 -57.06
N PRO A 499 32.88 -29.80 -57.61
CA PRO A 499 31.83 -29.98 -58.60
C PRO A 499 32.34 -30.79 -59.81
N ALA A 500 31.61 -31.82 -60.23
CA ALA A 500 31.96 -32.78 -61.30
C ALA A 500 33.10 -33.77 -60.99
N ALA A 501 33.41 -34.02 -59.71
CA ALA A 501 34.30 -35.10 -59.32
C ALA A 501 33.76 -36.49 -59.74
N HIS A 502 34.61 -37.30 -60.39
CA HIS A 502 34.30 -38.69 -60.75
C HIS A 502 34.94 -39.65 -59.74
N PHE A 503 34.12 -40.50 -59.11
CA PHE A 503 34.58 -41.50 -58.16
C PHE A 503 34.69 -42.87 -58.83
N PRO A 504 35.90 -43.43 -58.98
CA PRO A 504 36.06 -44.75 -59.57
C PRO A 504 35.58 -45.83 -58.58
N ALA A 505 34.60 -46.63 -58.99
CA ALA A 505 34.12 -47.78 -58.22
C ALA A 505 34.22 -49.08 -59.05
N ARG A 506 34.54 -50.21 -58.41
CA ARG A 506 34.69 -51.50 -59.09
C ARG A 506 33.60 -52.47 -58.65
N ALA A 507 32.70 -52.83 -59.57
CA ALA A 507 31.70 -53.85 -59.31
C ALA A 507 32.36 -55.25 -59.22
N ARG A 508 31.82 -56.13 -58.36
CA ARG A 508 32.25 -57.53 -58.30
C ARG A 508 31.91 -58.26 -59.60
N PRO A 509 32.75 -59.19 -60.08
CA PRO A 509 32.48 -59.96 -61.28
C PRO A 509 31.12 -60.67 -61.19
N GLY A 510 30.24 -60.42 -62.18
CA GLY A 510 28.91 -61.03 -62.26
C GLY A 510 27.82 -60.37 -61.41
N GLN A 511 28.11 -59.30 -60.65
CA GLN A 511 27.12 -58.56 -59.87
C GLN A 511 27.07 -57.08 -60.28
N PRO A 512 25.89 -56.44 -60.23
CA PRO A 512 25.78 -55.00 -60.45
C PRO A 512 26.48 -54.23 -59.32
N LEU A 513 27.01 -53.04 -59.63
CA LEU A 513 27.70 -52.18 -58.66
C LEU A 513 26.84 -51.90 -57.40
N ALA A 514 25.53 -51.76 -57.57
CA ALA A 514 24.57 -51.54 -56.49
C ALA A 514 24.55 -52.66 -55.44
N ALA A 515 24.95 -53.88 -55.78
CA ALA A 515 25.00 -55.01 -54.83
C ALA A 515 26.13 -54.87 -53.79
N GLY A 516 27.08 -53.96 -54.01
CA GLY A 516 28.15 -53.62 -53.06
C GLY A 516 27.76 -52.60 -51.99
N PHE A 517 26.54 -52.06 -52.06
CA PHE A 517 26.02 -51.06 -51.14
C PHE A 517 24.78 -51.60 -50.43
N TYR A 518 24.73 -51.45 -49.11
CA TYR A 518 23.56 -51.72 -48.31
C TYR A 518 23.25 -50.50 -47.45
N GLN A 519 22.05 -49.97 -47.59
CA GLN A 519 21.53 -48.92 -46.73
C GLN A 519 20.30 -49.49 -46.01
N PRO A 520 20.28 -49.54 -44.67
CA PRO A 520 19.09 -49.93 -43.94
C PRO A 520 18.00 -48.86 -44.16
N ALA A 521 16.73 -49.24 -43.93
CA ALA A 521 15.67 -48.25 -43.95
C ALA A 521 15.95 -47.15 -42.91
N PRO A 522 15.68 -45.87 -43.22
CA PRO A 522 15.80 -44.79 -42.24
C PRO A 522 14.92 -45.10 -41.03
N ALA A 523 15.38 -44.73 -39.83
CA ALA A 523 14.52 -44.81 -38.66
C ALA A 523 13.33 -43.85 -38.87
N GLN A 524 12.13 -44.34 -38.60
CA GLN A 524 10.91 -43.54 -38.71
C GLN A 524 10.19 -43.52 -37.37
N VAL A 525 9.63 -42.36 -37.04
CA VAL A 525 8.79 -42.21 -35.87
C VAL A 525 7.49 -42.99 -36.09
N PRO A 526 7.12 -43.94 -35.20
CA PRO A 526 5.85 -44.65 -35.33
C PRO A 526 4.66 -43.68 -35.29
N PRO A 527 3.71 -43.74 -36.24
CA PRO A 527 2.54 -42.85 -36.25
C PRO A 527 1.71 -42.93 -34.96
N ASP A 528 1.62 -44.11 -34.35
CA ASP A 528 0.93 -44.31 -33.07
C ASP A 528 1.59 -43.56 -31.91
N MET A 529 2.91 -43.36 -31.96
CA MET A 529 3.64 -42.58 -30.96
C MET A 529 3.21 -41.10 -31.00
N ILE A 530 3.13 -40.54 -32.21
CA ILE A 530 2.70 -39.14 -32.43
C ILE A 530 1.25 -38.97 -31.98
N ARG A 531 0.38 -39.92 -32.34
CA ARG A 531 -1.02 -39.92 -31.90
C ARG A 531 -1.13 -39.96 -30.37
N HIS A 532 -0.37 -40.85 -29.72
CA HIS A 532 -0.37 -40.97 -28.27
C HIS A 532 0.18 -39.71 -27.58
N GLN A 533 1.21 -39.05 -28.15
CA GLN A 533 1.67 -37.74 -27.68
C GLN A 533 0.57 -36.67 -27.76
N GLN A 534 -0.17 -36.62 -28.88
CA GLN A 534 -1.31 -35.71 -29.05
C GLN A 534 -2.44 -36.01 -28.06
N ASP A 535 -2.71 -37.28 -27.78
CA ASP A 535 -3.72 -37.70 -26.80
C ASP A 535 -3.33 -37.28 -25.37
N LEU A 536 -2.04 -37.35 -25.02
CA LEU A 536 -1.53 -36.92 -23.71
C LEU A 536 -1.71 -35.42 -23.48
N ILE A 537 -1.34 -34.57 -24.44
CA ILE A 537 -1.44 -33.10 -24.31
C ILE A 537 -2.89 -32.59 -24.43
N GLY A 538 -3.72 -33.27 -25.23
CA GLY A 538 -5.09 -32.87 -25.50
C GLY A 538 -6.10 -33.52 -24.53
N PRO A 539 -6.80 -34.59 -24.97
CA PRO A 539 -7.95 -35.14 -24.25
C PRO A 539 -7.62 -35.64 -22.85
N VAL A 540 -6.46 -36.28 -22.64
CA VAL A 540 -6.09 -36.84 -21.33
C VAL A 540 -5.83 -35.73 -20.31
N ALA A 541 -4.98 -34.76 -20.65
CA ALA A 541 -4.69 -33.63 -19.77
C ALA A 541 -5.94 -32.80 -19.42
N GLN A 542 -6.80 -32.53 -20.41
CA GLN A 542 -8.05 -31.79 -20.21
C GLN A 542 -9.02 -32.55 -19.30
N PHE A 543 -9.15 -33.87 -19.47
CA PHE A 543 -10.04 -34.68 -18.64
C PHE A 543 -9.58 -34.75 -17.18
N LEU A 544 -8.27 -34.93 -16.95
CA LEU A 544 -7.71 -35.04 -15.60
C LEU A 544 -7.79 -33.72 -14.83
N THR A 545 -7.47 -32.61 -15.49
CA THR A 545 -7.45 -31.28 -14.85
C THR A 545 -8.83 -30.63 -14.79
N GLY A 546 -9.77 -31.04 -15.65
CA GLY A 546 -11.05 -30.37 -15.85
C GLY A 546 -10.94 -29.02 -16.58
N LEU A 547 -9.77 -28.68 -17.11
CA LEU A 547 -9.50 -27.45 -17.86
C LEU A 547 -9.73 -27.67 -19.35
N PHE A 548 -10.98 -27.63 -19.77
CA PHE A 548 -11.34 -27.70 -21.19
C PHE A 548 -11.07 -26.37 -21.89
N PRO A 549 -10.82 -26.36 -23.22
CA PRO A 549 -10.63 -25.14 -24.00
C PRO A 549 -11.68 -24.07 -23.79
N ALA A 550 -12.93 -24.47 -23.57
CA ALA A 550 -14.03 -23.56 -23.26
C ALA A 550 -13.79 -22.66 -22.04
N VAL A 551 -13.04 -23.13 -21.04
CA VAL A 551 -12.76 -22.41 -19.79
C VAL A 551 -11.89 -21.17 -20.05
N PHE A 552 -10.95 -21.26 -20.98
CA PHE A 552 -10.01 -20.18 -21.32
C PHE A 552 -10.31 -19.53 -22.68
N GLY A 553 -11.50 -19.76 -23.23
CA GLY A 553 -11.94 -19.16 -24.50
C GLY A 553 -11.28 -19.75 -25.75
N GLY A 554 -10.76 -20.97 -25.66
CA GLY A 554 -10.24 -21.72 -26.80
C GLY A 554 -11.34 -22.11 -27.78
N ASN A 555 -10.99 -22.16 -29.07
CA ASN A 555 -11.90 -22.51 -30.15
C ASN A 555 -12.36 -23.98 -30.01
N MET A 556 -13.66 -24.22 -30.07
CA MET A 556 -14.26 -25.55 -30.11
C MET A 556 -14.80 -25.82 -31.51
N GLU A 557 -14.39 -26.94 -32.10
CA GLU A 557 -14.70 -27.28 -33.50
C GLU A 557 -16.21 -27.36 -33.77
N ASP A 558 -16.99 -27.85 -32.80
CA ASP A 558 -18.43 -28.09 -32.92
C ASP A 558 -19.32 -26.97 -32.39
N VAL A 559 -18.76 -25.96 -31.72
CA VAL A 559 -19.52 -24.89 -31.08
C VAL A 559 -19.20 -23.56 -31.75
N LYS A 560 -20.15 -23.01 -32.52
CA LYS A 560 -19.97 -21.76 -33.29
C LYS A 560 -20.86 -20.61 -32.81
N THR A 561 -21.76 -20.86 -31.86
CA THR A 561 -22.67 -19.84 -31.30
C THR A 561 -22.19 -19.39 -29.93
N ALA A 562 -22.32 -18.09 -29.62
CA ALA A 562 -21.91 -17.53 -28.33
C ALA A 562 -22.64 -18.20 -27.14
N SER A 563 -23.91 -18.57 -27.34
CA SER A 563 -24.69 -19.33 -26.35
C SER A 563 -24.18 -20.76 -26.16
N GLY A 564 -23.76 -21.43 -27.24
CA GLY A 564 -23.12 -22.74 -27.15
C GLY A 564 -21.78 -22.68 -26.43
N TYR A 565 -20.98 -21.63 -26.67
CA TYR A 565 -19.71 -21.41 -25.96
C TYR A 565 -19.94 -21.18 -24.46
N ALA A 566 -20.95 -20.38 -24.10
CA ALA A 566 -21.33 -20.15 -22.72
C ALA A 566 -21.76 -21.45 -22.03
N LEU A 567 -22.61 -22.25 -22.68
CA LEU A 567 -23.08 -23.53 -22.15
C LEU A 567 -21.93 -24.54 -21.95
N ALA A 568 -21.04 -24.68 -22.94
CA ALA A 568 -19.89 -25.58 -22.85
C ALA A 568 -18.90 -25.13 -21.77
N ARG A 569 -18.71 -23.82 -21.61
CA ARG A 569 -17.92 -23.26 -20.52
C ARG A 569 -18.57 -23.58 -19.17
N ASP A 570 -19.87 -23.38 -19.02
CA ASP A 570 -20.58 -23.66 -17.77
C ASP A 570 -20.56 -25.16 -17.41
N GLN A 571 -20.62 -26.04 -18.42
CA GLN A 571 -20.40 -27.49 -18.25
C GLN A 571 -18.96 -27.81 -17.81
N ALA A 572 -17.96 -27.19 -18.43
CA ALA A 572 -16.55 -27.36 -18.08
C ALA A 572 -16.23 -26.84 -16.66
N LEU A 573 -16.90 -25.75 -16.26
CA LEU A 573 -16.78 -25.14 -14.94
C LEU A 573 -17.39 -26.02 -13.82
N GLY A 574 -18.15 -27.08 -14.14
CA GLY A 574 -18.76 -27.95 -13.14
C GLY A 574 -17.74 -28.60 -12.17
N ARG A 575 -16.58 -29.04 -12.68
CA ARG A 575 -15.51 -29.65 -11.86
C ARG A 575 -14.69 -28.59 -11.12
N LEU A 576 -14.33 -27.50 -11.79
CA LEU A 576 -13.65 -26.34 -11.17
C LEU A 576 -14.50 -25.70 -10.07
N GLY A 577 -15.82 -25.78 -10.20
CA GLY A 577 -16.80 -25.33 -9.20
C GLY A 577 -16.61 -25.98 -7.83
N LEU A 578 -16.05 -27.20 -7.74
CA LEU A 578 -15.75 -27.82 -6.45
C LEU A 578 -14.64 -27.07 -5.69
N VAL A 579 -13.58 -26.69 -6.41
CA VAL A 579 -12.46 -25.92 -5.85
C VAL A 579 -12.89 -24.48 -5.58
N TRP A 580 -13.61 -23.86 -6.53
CA TRP A 580 -14.10 -22.50 -6.40
C TRP A 580 -15.01 -22.31 -5.19
N ARG A 581 -16.00 -23.19 -4.98
CA ARG A 581 -16.90 -23.09 -3.82
C ARG A 581 -16.15 -23.14 -2.49
N ARG A 582 -15.13 -24.02 -2.37
CA ARG A 582 -14.29 -24.09 -1.17
C ARG A 582 -13.44 -22.83 -1.00
N LEU A 583 -12.87 -22.30 -2.09
CA LEU A 583 -12.13 -21.05 -2.07
C LEU A 583 -13.00 -19.89 -1.60
N LYS A 584 -14.25 -19.77 -2.08
CA LYS A 584 -15.17 -18.72 -1.63
C LYS A 584 -15.47 -18.81 -0.13
N GLN A 585 -15.74 -20.01 0.37
CA GLN A 585 -15.97 -20.21 1.80
C GLN A 585 -14.73 -19.83 2.62
N PHE A 586 -13.56 -20.34 2.22
CA PHE A 586 -12.29 -20.02 2.87
C PHE A 586 -12.00 -18.52 2.86
N TYR A 587 -12.24 -17.85 1.74
CA TYR A 587 -12.05 -16.41 1.60
C TYR A 587 -12.97 -15.62 2.53
N GLY A 588 -14.27 -15.98 2.60
CA GLY A 588 -15.20 -15.39 3.55
C GLY A 588 -14.75 -15.55 5.00
N GLU A 589 -14.30 -16.75 5.38
CA GLU A 589 -13.78 -17.02 6.72
C GLU A 589 -12.50 -16.23 7.03
N VAL A 590 -11.59 -16.05 6.05
CA VAL A 590 -10.38 -15.23 6.19
C VAL A 590 -10.73 -13.75 6.36
N MET A 591 -11.73 -13.25 5.62
CA MET A 591 -12.19 -11.87 5.76
C MET A 591 -12.86 -11.62 7.11
N LEU A 592 -13.61 -12.60 7.63
CA LEU A 592 -14.13 -12.54 9.00
C LEU A 592 -13.01 -12.40 10.03
N LEU A 593 -11.93 -13.18 9.91
CA LEU A 593 -10.74 -13.03 10.76
C LEU A 593 -10.08 -11.65 10.61
N GLY A 594 -10.06 -11.09 9.40
CA GLY A 594 -9.60 -9.73 9.14
C GLY A 594 -10.41 -8.69 9.91
N VAL A 595 -11.73 -8.79 9.87
CA VAL A 595 -12.65 -7.91 10.61
C VAL A 595 -12.49 -8.08 12.13
N GLU A 596 -12.35 -9.31 12.62
CA GLU A 596 -12.12 -9.56 14.05
C GLU A 596 -10.76 -9.04 14.52
N SER A 597 -9.71 -9.20 13.71
CA SER A 597 -8.39 -8.62 13.96
C SER A 597 -8.45 -7.10 13.99
N PHE A 598 -9.20 -6.48 13.09
CA PHE A 598 -9.42 -5.03 13.08
C PHE A 598 -10.13 -4.57 14.37
N ARG A 599 -11.19 -5.29 14.79
CA ARG A 599 -11.96 -5.02 16.00
C ARG A 599 -11.11 -5.09 17.28
N LYS A 600 -10.18 -6.04 17.36
CA LYS A 600 -9.34 -6.25 18.56
C LYS A 600 -8.20 -5.23 18.69
N ASN A 601 -7.63 -4.79 17.56
CA ASN A 601 -6.34 -4.07 17.57
C ASN A 601 -6.47 -2.54 17.42
N ARG A 602 -7.63 -2.00 17.02
CA ARG A 602 -7.79 -0.55 16.80
C ARG A 602 -8.64 0.12 17.90
N PRO A 603 -8.10 1.12 18.62
CA PRO A 603 -8.84 1.86 19.65
C PRO A 603 -9.61 3.08 19.11
N GLU A 604 -9.24 3.58 17.93
CA GLU A 604 -9.76 4.81 17.32
C GLU A 604 -10.57 4.50 16.06
N ASP A 605 -11.55 5.36 15.76
CA ASP A 605 -12.30 5.34 14.50
C ASP A 605 -11.37 5.61 13.31
N VAL A 606 -11.67 4.99 12.18
CA VAL A 606 -10.77 4.98 11.02
C VAL A 606 -11.44 5.65 9.84
N ASP A 607 -10.83 6.72 9.35
CA ASP A 607 -11.23 7.33 8.08
C ASP A 607 -10.60 6.56 6.91
N VAL A 608 -11.45 5.97 6.08
CA VAL A 608 -11.05 5.27 4.87
C VAL A 608 -11.31 6.19 3.68
N PRO A 609 -10.27 6.68 2.99
CA PRO A 609 -10.44 7.30 1.69
C PRO A 609 -10.75 6.17 0.69
N LEU A 610 -12.02 5.95 0.37
CA LEU A 610 -12.46 5.05 -0.69
C LEU A 610 -12.54 5.85 -1.99
N LEU A 611 -12.10 5.25 -3.10
CA LEU A 611 -12.37 5.82 -4.41
C LEU A 611 -13.83 5.47 -4.73
N GLY A 612 -14.69 6.47 -4.77
CA GLY A 612 -16.07 6.30 -5.19
C GLY A 612 -16.16 5.71 -6.60
N PRO A 613 -17.32 5.14 -6.99
CA PRO A 613 -17.55 4.63 -8.35
C PRO A 613 -17.33 5.66 -9.48
N ASP A 614 -17.19 6.94 -9.12
CA ASP A 614 -16.99 8.12 -9.95
C ASP A 614 -15.51 8.57 -10.04
N GLY A 615 -14.59 7.91 -9.34
CA GLY A 615 -13.17 8.29 -9.30
C GLY A 615 -12.84 9.43 -8.33
N MET A 616 -13.79 9.87 -7.49
CA MET A 616 -13.55 10.87 -6.44
C MET A 616 -13.30 10.19 -5.08
N LEU A 617 -12.45 10.78 -4.24
CA LEU A 617 -12.15 10.24 -2.91
C LEU A 617 -13.32 10.55 -1.96
N ASP A 618 -14.09 9.52 -1.60
CA ASP A 618 -15.07 9.56 -0.52
C ASP A 618 -14.40 9.10 0.77
N ALA A 619 -14.43 9.93 1.81
CA ALA A 619 -13.98 9.52 3.15
C ALA A 619 -15.14 8.82 3.86
N ARG A 620 -15.12 7.49 3.93
CA ARG A 620 -16.01 6.71 4.82
C ARG A 620 -15.34 6.53 6.17
N MET A 621 -15.98 7.02 7.22
CA MET A 621 -15.56 6.83 8.60
C MET A 621 -16.10 5.50 9.12
N ILE A 622 -15.21 4.56 9.43
CA ILE A 622 -15.55 3.30 10.08
C ILE A 622 -15.46 3.52 11.58
N ARG A 623 -16.61 3.45 12.26
CA ARG A 623 -16.68 3.58 13.72
C ARG A 623 -16.43 2.23 14.39
N VAL A 624 -15.47 2.17 15.31
CA VAL A 624 -15.18 0.96 16.07
C VAL A 624 -16.35 0.58 16.97
N ALA A 625 -17.13 1.56 17.42
CA ALA A 625 -18.35 1.33 18.20
C ALA A 625 -19.39 0.50 17.44
N ASP A 626 -19.47 0.64 16.11
CA ASP A 626 -20.46 -0.06 15.29
C ASP A 626 -20.07 -1.53 15.07
N LEU A 627 -18.79 -1.90 15.25
CA LEU A 627 -18.26 -3.27 15.10
C LEU A 627 -18.48 -4.17 16.34
N LYS A 628 -19.24 -3.74 17.34
CA LYS A 628 -19.47 -4.48 18.60
C LYS A 628 -20.50 -5.61 18.49
N GLY A 629 -21.30 -5.64 17.44
CA GLY A 629 -22.33 -6.67 17.22
C GLY A 629 -21.79 -8.02 16.77
N ASN A 630 -22.65 -9.04 16.78
CA ASN A 630 -22.32 -10.38 16.30
C ASN A 630 -22.62 -10.50 14.81
N ILE A 631 -21.61 -10.95 14.05
CA ILE A 631 -21.68 -11.07 12.59
C ILE A 631 -21.43 -12.53 12.17
N ALA A 632 -22.04 -12.91 11.05
CA ALA A 632 -21.75 -14.14 10.34
C ALA A 632 -21.38 -13.80 8.90
N VAL A 633 -20.41 -14.51 8.34
CA VAL A 633 -20.04 -14.36 6.93
C VAL A 633 -20.64 -15.49 6.13
N HIS A 634 -21.24 -15.15 4.98
CA HIS A 634 -21.62 -16.14 3.99
C HIS A 634 -21.09 -15.74 2.62
N PRO A 635 -20.42 -16.65 1.89
CA PRO A 635 -20.07 -16.39 0.51
C PRO A 635 -21.37 -16.22 -0.29
N GLU A 636 -21.38 -15.30 -1.25
CA GLU A 636 -22.57 -15.06 -2.05
C GLU A 636 -22.92 -16.32 -2.87
N ALA A 637 -24.16 -16.79 -2.70
CA ALA A 637 -24.64 -18.05 -3.28
C ALA A 637 -24.89 -17.95 -4.79
N ASP A 638 -25.25 -16.76 -5.29
CA ASP A 638 -25.67 -16.50 -6.68
C ASP A 638 -24.56 -16.01 -7.61
N GLU A 639 -23.32 -15.95 -7.13
CA GLU A 639 -22.17 -15.85 -8.01
C GLU A 639 -22.01 -17.16 -8.79
N THR A 640 -22.65 -17.24 -9.95
CA THR A 640 -22.01 -17.91 -11.09
C THR A 640 -20.57 -17.41 -11.17
N PHE A 641 -19.62 -18.31 -11.43
CA PHE A 641 -18.19 -18.03 -11.58
C PHE A 641 -17.89 -16.61 -12.13
N PRO A 642 -16.87 -15.89 -11.62
CA PRO A 642 -16.49 -14.54 -12.07
C PRO A 642 -16.88 -14.24 -13.51
N ARG A 643 -17.89 -13.38 -13.72
CA ARG A 643 -18.27 -12.98 -15.07
C ARG A 643 -17.18 -12.06 -15.58
N LEU A 644 -16.48 -12.49 -16.64
CA LEU A 644 -15.56 -11.61 -17.37
C LEU A 644 -16.25 -10.26 -17.63
N LYS A 645 -15.51 -9.15 -17.54
CA LYS A 645 -16.04 -7.82 -17.87
C LYS A 645 -16.70 -7.80 -19.26
N SER A 646 -16.24 -8.62 -20.21
CA SER A 646 -16.88 -8.82 -21.52
C SER A 646 -18.30 -9.39 -21.44
N GLN A 647 -18.59 -10.27 -20.48
CA GLN A 647 -19.93 -10.82 -20.25
C GLN A 647 -20.85 -9.84 -19.54
N GLN A 648 -20.33 -9.08 -18.58
CA GLN A 648 -21.08 -7.97 -17.97
C GLN A 648 -21.47 -6.93 -19.04
N ARG A 649 -20.53 -6.58 -19.94
CA ARG A 649 -20.81 -5.75 -21.12
C ARG A 649 -21.86 -6.38 -22.04
N GLY A 650 -21.80 -7.69 -22.27
CA GLY A 650 -22.78 -8.41 -23.09
C GLY A 650 -24.20 -8.37 -22.51
N VAL A 651 -24.36 -8.59 -21.20
CA VAL A 651 -25.66 -8.47 -20.50
C VAL A 651 -26.14 -7.03 -20.55
N LEU A 652 -25.25 -6.06 -20.32
CA LEU A 652 -25.61 -4.65 -20.37
C LEU A 652 -26.03 -4.20 -21.77
N GLN A 653 -25.36 -4.68 -22.82
CA GLN A 653 -25.76 -4.46 -24.22
C GLN A 653 -27.12 -5.11 -24.55
N GLN A 654 -27.42 -6.27 -23.96
CA GLN A 654 -28.76 -6.87 -24.08
C GLN A 654 -29.82 -6.02 -23.36
N LEU A 655 -29.52 -5.49 -22.17
CA LEU A 655 -30.39 -4.56 -21.46
C LEU A 655 -30.63 -3.27 -22.25
N PHE A 656 -29.59 -2.70 -22.89
CA PHE A 656 -29.74 -1.57 -23.83
C PHE A 656 -30.61 -1.91 -25.05
N GLY A 657 -30.61 -3.17 -25.48
CA GLY A 657 -31.44 -3.66 -26.59
C GLY A 657 -32.91 -3.88 -26.23
N LEU A 658 -33.25 -3.97 -24.94
CA LEU A 658 -34.62 -4.11 -24.47
C LEU A 658 -35.33 -2.75 -24.51
N LYS A 659 -36.48 -2.70 -25.20
CA LYS A 659 -37.33 -1.49 -25.31
C LYS A 659 -38.35 -1.41 -24.18
N ASP A 660 -37.96 -1.81 -22.97
CA ASP A 660 -38.82 -1.66 -21.80
C ASP A 660 -38.62 -0.25 -21.21
N PRO A 661 -39.68 0.57 -21.10
CA PRO A 661 -39.58 1.93 -20.56
C PRO A 661 -39.03 1.96 -19.13
N LEU A 662 -39.29 0.95 -18.30
CA LEU A 662 -38.77 0.88 -16.92
C LEU A 662 -37.25 0.66 -16.92
N ILE A 663 -36.75 -0.20 -17.81
CA ILE A 663 -35.31 -0.49 -17.94
C ILE A 663 -34.59 0.74 -18.50
N GLN A 664 -35.19 1.44 -19.47
CA GLN A 664 -34.61 2.65 -20.03
C GLN A 664 -34.53 3.79 -19.01
N GLU A 665 -35.57 3.95 -18.18
CA GLU A 665 -35.57 4.90 -17.06
C GLU A 665 -34.52 4.52 -16.01
N ALA A 666 -34.43 3.25 -15.64
CA ALA A 666 -33.41 2.77 -14.70
C ALA A 666 -31.98 2.95 -15.24
N MET A 667 -31.75 2.82 -16.55
CA MET A 667 -30.43 3.04 -17.17
C MET A 667 -30.09 4.53 -17.34
N ALA A 668 -31.11 5.38 -17.48
CA ALA A 668 -30.96 6.83 -17.53
C ALA A 668 -30.80 7.47 -16.15
N ASP A 669 -31.05 6.71 -15.06
CA ASP A 669 -30.81 7.17 -13.69
C ASP A 669 -29.31 7.45 -13.47
N PRO A 670 -28.94 8.71 -13.12
CA PRO A 670 -27.56 9.09 -12.82
C PRO A 670 -26.81 8.16 -11.85
N ALA A 671 -27.50 7.48 -10.92
CA ALA A 671 -26.85 6.55 -9.99
C ALA A 671 -26.39 5.23 -10.63
N ASN A 672 -27.08 4.76 -11.68
CA ASN A 672 -26.72 3.51 -12.36
C ASN A 672 -25.66 3.74 -13.45
N ILE A 673 -25.47 5.00 -13.86
CA ILE A 673 -24.58 5.38 -14.94
C ILE A 673 -23.10 5.21 -14.57
N GLY A 674 -22.71 5.45 -13.31
CA GLY A 674 -21.34 5.19 -12.85
C GLY A 674 -20.95 3.71 -13.01
N TYR A 675 -21.86 2.80 -12.65
CA TYR A 675 -21.68 1.37 -12.88
C TYR A 675 -21.60 1.03 -14.38
N ILE A 676 -22.48 1.62 -15.20
CA ILE A 676 -22.48 1.45 -16.66
C ILE A 676 -21.15 1.89 -17.27
N LYS A 677 -20.59 3.03 -16.86
CA LYS A 677 -19.29 3.52 -17.32
C LYS A 677 -18.14 2.59 -16.96
N ASN A 678 -18.11 2.10 -15.72
CA ASN A 678 -17.08 1.17 -15.26
C ASN A 678 -17.15 -0.15 -16.05
N VAL A 679 -18.33 -0.74 -16.19
CA VAL A 679 -18.54 -1.98 -16.95
C VAL A 679 -18.18 -1.78 -18.43
N LEU A 680 -18.54 -0.65 -19.04
CA LEU A 680 -18.23 -0.35 -20.43
C LEU A 680 -16.80 0.16 -20.66
N GLY A 681 -16.05 0.49 -19.61
CA GLY A 681 -14.71 1.08 -19.70
C GLY A 681 -14.71 2.47 -20.35
N LEU A 682 -15.79 3.24 -20.19
CA LEU A 682 -15.97 4.58 -20.79
C LEU A 682 -15.74 5.67 -19.74
N THR A 683 -14.53 5.70 -19.18
CA THR A 683 -14.16 6.65 -18.11
C THR A 683 -14.20 8.12 -18.57
N GLU A 684 -14.08 8.38 -19.88
CA GLU A 684 -14.15 9.74 -20.45
C GLU A 684 -15.56 10.20 -20.83
N LEU A 685 -16.58 9.34 -20.68
CA LEU A 685 -17.95 9.71 -21.03
C LEU A 685 -18.49 10.69 -19.98
N VAL A 686 -18.68 11.95 -20.37
CA VAL A 686 -19.32 12.96 -19.51
C VAL A 686 -20.83 12.81 -19.59
N VAL A 687 -21.49 12.69 -18.44
CA VAL A 687 -22.93 12.49 -18.37
C VAL A 687 -23.58 13.72 -17.73
N PRO A 688 -24.58 14.33 -18.39
CA PRO A 688 -25.28 15.48 -17.84
C PRO A 688 -25.89 15.19 -16.46
N GLY A 689 -25.55 16.02 -15.46
CA GLY A 689 -26.11 15.96 -14.09
C GLY A 689 -25.31 15.14 -13.08
N GLU A 690 -24.29 14.39 -13.49
CA GLU A 690 -23.44 13.61 -12.58
C GLU A 690 -22.61 14.49 -11.63
N ASP A 691 -21.99 15.56 -12.16
CA ASP A 691 -21.22 16.51 -11.35
C ASP A 691 -22.11 17.25 -10.33
N SER A 692 -23.33 17.62 -10.73
CA SER A 692 -24.34 18.24 -9.82
C SER A 692 -24.76 17.28 -8.72
N ARG A 693 -24.91 15.98 -9.04
CA ARG A 693 -25.21 14.95 -8.05
C ARG A 693 -24.07 14.77 -7.04
N ASN A 694 -22.84 14.67 -7.52
CA ASN A 694 -21.66 14.51 -6.67
C ASN A 694 -21.45 15.73 -5.77
N LYS A 695 -21.68 16.92 -6.30
CA LYS A 695 -21.76 18.16 -5.52
C LYS A 695 -22.83 18.06 -4.43
N GLN A 696 -24.05 17.63 -4.77
CA GLN A 696 -25.15 17.50 -3.79
C GLN A 696 -24.84 16.52 -2.65
N LEU A 697 -24.19 15.39 -2.94
CA LEU A 697 -23.80 14.42 -1.92
C LEU A 697 -22.81 15.02 -0.90
N ARG A 698 -21.87 15.85 -1.38
CA ARG A 698 -20.95 16.59 -0.48
C ARG A 698 -21.67 17.64 0.35
N GLU A 699 -22.62 18.35 -0.25
CA GLU A 699 -23.45 19.32 0.49
C GLU A 699 -24.29 18.62 1.55
N ILE A 700 -24.85 17.44 1.26
CA ILE A 700 -25.56 16.61 2.25
C ILE A 700 -24.64 16.26 3.43
N GLN A 701 -23.38 15.87 3.17
CA GLN A 701 -22.42 15.59 4.23
C GLN A 701 -22.12 16.84 5.09
N ALA A 702 -21.97 18.01 4.47
CA ALA A 702 -21.79 19.27 5.18
C ALA A 702 -23.04 19.68 5.99
N LEU A 703 -24.23 19.48 5.43
CA LEU A 703 -25.52 19.76 6.08
C LEU A 703 -25.78 18.84 7.28
N LEU A 704 -25.30 17.59 7.23
CA LEU A 704 -25.39 16.66 8.38
C LEU A 704 -24.50 17.08 9.56
N GLY A 705 -23.40 17.78 9.30
CA GLY A 705 -22.50 18.32 10.32
C GLY A 705 -22.95 19.66 10.92
N ALA A 706 -23.99 20.28 10.38
CA ALA A 706 -24.46 21.62 10.76
C ALA A 706 -25.95 21.61 11.16
N ALA A 707 -26.33 22.51 12.07
CA ALA A 707 -27.71 22.73 12.43
C ALA A 707 -28.41 23.68 11.42
N PRO A 708 -29.71 23.49 11.15
CA PRO A 708 -30.46 24.38 10.28
C PRO A 708 -30.63 25.77 10.92
N ILE A 709 -30.71 26.81 10.09
CA ILE A 709 -30.90 28.19 10.54
C ILE A 709 -32.40 28.42 10.74
N VAL A 710 -32.80 28.73 11.97
CA VAL A 710 -34.20 29.01 12.32
C VAL A 710 -34.39 30.52 12.47
N ILE A 711 -35.22 31.13 11.63
CA ILE A 711 -35.56 32.56 11.73
C ILE A 711 -37.00 32.69 12.27
N GLU A 712 -37.14 33.35 13.42
CA GLU A 712 -38.43 33.80 13.94
C GLU A 712 -38.75 35.20 13.41
N VAL A 713 -39.77 35.31 12.54
CA VAL A 713 -40.17 36.61 11.98
C VAL A 713 -41.05 37.36 12.98
N GLY A 714 -40.46 38.31 13.73
CA GLY A 714 -41.17 39.23 14.62
C GLY A 714 -41.72 40.46 13.90
N SER A 715 -43.00 40.78 14.11
CA SER A 715 -43.70 41.94 13.54
C SER A 715 -43.15 43.28 14.06
N GLY A 716 -42.39 44.00 13.23
CA GLY A 716 -41.86 45.33 13.53
C GLY A 716 -42.90 46.46 13.47
N GLN A 717 -42.84 47.35 14.47
CA GLN A 717 -43.74 48.45 14.78
C GLN A 717 -43.81 49.56 13.71
N ARG A 718 -45.00 50.15 13.55
CA ARG A 718 -45.24 51.44 12.86
C ARG A 718 -44.76 52.62 13.73
N PRO A 719 -44.28 53.74 13.14
CA PRO A 719 -43.94 54.94 13.89
C PRO A 719 -45.20 55.73 14.29
N ALA A 720 -45.20 56.26 15.50
CA ALA A 720 -46.28 57.09 16.05
C ALA A 720 -46.22 58.53 15.50
N THR A 721 -47.33 59.01 14.96
CA THR A 721 -47.61 60.44 14.74
C THR A 721 -48.76 60.86 15.64
N SER A 722 -48.59 62.03 16.25
CA SER A 722 -49.44 62.68 17.25
C SER A 722 -50.85 63.06 16.77
N GLU A 723 -51.77 62.99 17.73
CA GLU A 723 -53.10 63.57 17.88
C GLU A 723 -53.60 64.59 16.82
N GLU A 724 -54.81 64.36 16.30
CA GLU A 724 -56.03 65.16 16.58
C GLU A 724 -57.21 64.71 15.69
N GLY A 725 -58.37 64.48 16.30
CA GLY A 725 -59.66 65.00 15.81
C GLY A 725 -60.48 64.25 14.75
N ILE A 726 -61.67 63.82 15.19
CA ILE A 726 -62.99 63.91 14.51
C ILE A 726 -63.47 62.71 13.68
N GLY A 727 -64.58 62.11 14.15
CA GLY A 727 -65.75 61.90 13.30
C GLY A 727 -66.24 60.46 13.09
N SER A 728 -66.99 59.92 14.05
CA SER A 728 -67.86 58.75 13.90
C SER A 728 -69.21 59.10 13.27
N SER A 729 -69.73 58.26 12.36
CA SER A 729 -71.17 57.90 12.21
C SER A 729 -71.23 56.70 11.24
N GLN A 730 -71.83 55.56 11.61
CA GLN A 730 -73.28 55.27 11.52
C GLN A 730 -73.78 55.49 10.07
N ASP A 731 -74.25 54.48 9.33
CA ASP A 731 -75.31 53.57 9.72
C ASP A 731 -75.29 52.18 9.06
N ALA A 732 -75.83 51.24 9.83
CA ALA A 732 -76.24 49.91 9.43
C ALA A 732 -77.61 49.93 8.73
N GLU A 733 -77.94 48.78 8.13
CA GLU A 733 -79.22 48.38 7.53
C GLU A 733 -79.57 48.92 6.14
N ASN A 734 -79.34 48.11 5.10
CA ASN A 734 -80.43 47.42 4.39
C ASN A 734 -79.91 46.59 3.20
N LEU A 735 -80.09 45.27 3.25
CA LEU A 735 -80.75 44.48 2.19
C LEU A 735 -80.64 42.97 2.48
N ARG A 736 -81.68 42.46 3.14
CA ARG A 736 -82.11 41.07 3.10
C ARG A 736 -82.71 40.77 1.71
N ARG A 737 -82.23 39.73 1.01
CA ARG A 737 -83.05 38.58 0.53
C ARG A 737 -82.29 37.60 -0.34
N SER A 738 -82.39 36.32 0.08
CA SER A 738 -82.48 35.06 -0.69
C SER A 738 -81.29 34.70 -1.59
N LEU A 739 -80.66 33.52 -1.44
CA LEU A 739 -81.27 32.18 -1.42
C LEU A 739 -80.51 31.21 -0.50
N HIS A 740 -81.26 30.36 0.19
CA HIS A 740 -80.82 29.24 1.03
C HIS A 740 -81.08 27.89 0.34
N SER A 741 -80.21 26.91 0.62
CA SER A 741 -80.48 25.47 0.96
C SER A 741 -79.34 24.60 0.40
N GLY A 742 -78.63 23.74 1.13
CA GLY A 742 -78.69 23.27 2.52
C GLY A 742 -77.34 22.61 2.90
N PRO A 743 -77.26 21.69 3.89
CA PRO A 743 -76.78 22.06 5.21
C PRO A 743 -75.53 21.32 5.72
N GLN A 744 -74.78 22.06 6.56
CA GLN A 744 -74.09 21.68 7.80
C GLN A 744 -73.36 20.34 7.90
N THR A 745 -72.05 20.43 8.19
CA THR A 745 -71.47 19.69 9.31
C THR A 745 -70.53 20.60 10.12
N THR A 746 -70.56 20.34 11.42
CA THR A 746 -70.12 21.13 12.57
C THR A 746 -68.60 21.25 12.70
N ARG A 747 -68.11 22.48 12.91
CA ARG A 747 -66.87 22.75 13.66
C ARG A 747 -67.14 22.66 15.17
N PRO A 748 -66.15 22.25 15.97
CA PRO A 748 -65.84 22.94 17.20
C PRO A 748 -64.54 23.73 17.04
N SER A 749 -64.60 24.97 17.50
CA SER A 749 -63.54 25.95 17.67
C SER A 749 -62.35 25.44 18.48
N GLY A 750 -61.14 25.64 17.97
CA GLY A 750 -59.88 25.60 18.71
C GLY A 750 -59.01 26.79 18.27
N ARG A 751 -58.74 27.66 19.25
CA ARG A 751 -57.75 28.75 19.33
C ARG A 751 -56.91 29.08 18.09
N ASP A 752 -57.06 30.33 17.64
CA ASP A 752 -55.96 31.16 17.14
C ASP A 752 -54.90 31.27 18.25
N ASP A 753 -53.84 30.48 18.14
CA ASP A 753 -52.55 30.81 18.73
C ASP A 753 -51.65 31.24 17.57
N GLY A 754 -51.21 32.51 17.62
CA GLY A 754 -50.26 33.07 16.68
C GLY A 754 -48.95 32.29 16.72
N LEU A 755 -48.74 31.42 15.74
CA LEU A 755 -47.43 30.91 15.41
C LEU A 755 -46.80 31.89 14.44
N GLY A 756 -45.79 32.64 14.91
CA GLY A 756 -44.85 33.27 14.00
C GLY A 756 -44.36 32.22 13.00
N ALA A 757 -44.37 32.53 11.71
CA ALA A 757 -43.90 31.60 10.70
C ALA A 757 -42.40 31.33 10.95
N THR A 758 -42.11 30.21 11.60
CA THR A 758 -40.74 29.73 11.80
C THR A 758 -40.21 29.30 10.44
N VAL A 759 -39.35 30.11 9.83
CA VAL A 759 -38.72 29.77 8.54
C VAL A 759 -37.42 29.03 8.85
N VAL A 760 -37.36 27.76 8.45
CA VAL A 760 -36.15 26.93 8.54
C VAL A 760 -35.39 27.06 7.22
N LEU A 761 -34.17 27.59 7.27
CA LEU A 761 -33.25 27.74 6.15
C LEU A 761 -32.10 26.73 6.27
N PRO A 762 -31.56 26.25 5.14
CA PRO A 762 -30.39 25.39 5.16
C PRO A 762 -29.15 26.17 5.59
N SER A 763 -28.21 25.49 6.25
CA SER A 763 -26.92 26.08 6.63
C SER A 763 -25.97 26.27 5.42
N VAL A 764 -26.19 25.50 4.35
CA VAL A 764 -25.54 25.67 3.04
C VAL A 764 -26.57 26.30 2.10
N ALA A 765 -26.24 27.41 1.45
CA ALA A 765 -27.16 28.10 0.56
C ALA A 765 -27.12 27.49 -0.86
N VAL A 766 -28.28 27.45 -1.51
CA VAL A 766 -28.43 27.07 -2.92
C VAL A 766 -28.01 28.23 -3.83
N ASP A 767 -27.24 27.95 -4.88
CA ASP A 767 -26.81 28.92 -5.89
C ASP A 767 -27.80 28.97 -7.05
N LEU A 768 -28.57 30.06 -7.14
CA LEU A 768 -29.64 30.24 -8.14
C LEU A 768 -29.14 30.30 -9.60
N LEU A 769 -27.84 30.50 -9.85
CA LEU A 769 -27.26 30.64 -11.18
C LEU A 769 -26.55 29.36 -11.65
N LEU A 770 -25.83 28.69 -10.75
CA LEU A 770 -24.92 27.59 -11.10
C LEU A 770 -25.47 26.20 -10.76
N ASP A 771 -26.49 26.10 -9.91
CA ASP A 771 -27.02 24.81 -9.47
C ASP A 771 -27.98 24.20 -10.47
N ASN A 772 -27.88 22.89 -10.64
CA ASN A 772 -28.91 22.14 -11.33
C ASN A 772 -29.98 21.71 -10.34
N HIS A 773 -30.85 22.65 -9.98
CA HIS A 773 -31.83 22.46 -8.92
C HIS A 773 -32.68 21.18 -9.10
N SER A 774 -33.00 20.81 -10.34
CA SER A 774 -33.79 19.60 -10.64
C SER A 774 -33.10 18.29 -10.23
N VAL A 775 -31.80 18.17 -10.50
CA VAL A 775 -30.99 16.98 -10.18
C VAL A 775 -30.68 16.94 -8.68
N GLU A 776 -30.32 18.09 -8.12
CA GLU A 776 -29.92 18.26 -6.73
C GLU A 776 -31.09 18.03 -5.75
N PHE A 777 -32.30 18.46 -6.12
CA PHE A 777 -33.52 18.15 -5.37
C PHE A 777 -33.87 16.66 -5.37
N GLU A 778 -33.83 16.01 -6.53
CA GLU A 778 -34.16 14.57 -6.61
C GLU A 778 -33.11 13.73 -5.86
N GLU A 779 -31.83 14.11 -5.86
CA GLU A 779 -30.81 13.44 -5.04
C GLU A 779 -31.06 13.64 -3.54
N CYS A 780 -31.44 14.84 -3.08
CA CYS A 780 -31.82 15.07 -1.68
C CYS A 780 -33.00 14.18 -1.25
N LYS A 781 -33.99 14.05 -2.13
CA LYS A 781 -35.18 13.20 -1.92
C LYS A 781 -34.83 11.72 -1.95
N ARG A 782 -33.92 11.29 -2.83
CA ARG A 782 -33.39 9.93 -2.87
C ARG A 782 -32.64 9.61 -1.59
N TRP A 783 -31.73 10.48 -1.16
CA TRP A 783 -30.99 10.33 0.09
C TRP A 783 -31.94 10.25 1.29
N ALA A 784 -32.95 11.12 1.38
CA ALA A 784 -33.91 11.12 2.49
C ALA A 784 -34.71 9.81 2.59
N ASN A 785 -34.99 9.15 1.45
CA ASN A 785 -35.67 7.86 1.39
C ASN A 785 -34.71 6.66 1.48
N SER A 786 -33.39 6.89 1.40
CA SER A 786 -32.38 5.86 1.58
C SER A 786 -32.27 5.43 3.05
N GLU A 787 -31.65 4.28 3.30
CA GLU A 787 -31.41 3.80 4.65
C GLU A 787 -30.52 4.77 5.47
N ALA A 788 -29.55 5.42 4.83
CA ALA A 788 -28.72 6.45 5.45
C ALA A 788 -29.54 7.67 5.89
N GLY A 789 -30.48 8.11 5.06
CA GLY A 789 -31.41 9.20 5.40
C GLY A 789 -32.38 8.82 6.53
N GLN A 790 -32.91 7.59 6.54
CA GLN A 790 -33.79 7.11 7.62
C GLN A 790 -33.02 6.93 8.94
N SER A 791 -31.78 6.45 8.89
CA SER A 791 -30.88 6.38 10.05
C SER A 791 -30.56 7.77 10.58
N ALA A 792 -30.18 8.72 9.72
CA ALA A 792 -29.94 10.11 10.08
C ALA A 792 -31.19 10.76 10.69
N ARG A 793 -32.40 10.46 10.20
CA ARG A 793 -33.64 10.96 10.77
C ARG A 793 -33.85 10.54 12.23
N MET A 794 -33.36 9.36 12.62
CA MET A 794 -33.45 8.85 13.99
C MET A 794 -32.27 9.30 14.86
N ALA A 795 -31.04 9.20 14.33
CA ALA A 795 -29.80 9.43 15.09
C ALA A 795 -29.33 10.90 15.07
N ASN A 796 -29.64 11.66 14.02
CA ASN A 796 -29.32 13.08 13.85
C ASN A 796 -30.52 13.87 13.24
N PRO A 797 -31.60 14.09 14.01
CA PRO A 797 -32.79 14.77 13.53
C PRO A 797 -32.53 16.21 13.03
N ALA A 798 -31.55 16.89 13.62
CA ALA A 798 -31.17 18.26 13.25
C ALA A 798 -30.50 18.31 11.86
N GLY A 799 -29.53 17.42 11.60
CA GLY A 799 -28.91 17.30 10.29
C GLY A 799 -29.90 16.86 9.20
N PHE A 800 -30.81 15.94 9.53
CA PHE A 800 -31.89 15.55 8.60
C PHE A 800 -32.83 16.73 8.27
N ALA A 801 -33.20 17.54 9.27
CA ALA A 801 -33.99 18.75 9.07
C ALA A 801 -33.27 19.79 8.19
N ASN A 802 -31.94 19.88 8.30
CA ASN A 802 -31.09 20.75 7.49
C ASN A 802 -31.06 20.33 6.01
N VAL A 803 -30.87 19.03 5.74
CA VAL A 803 -30.96 18.49 4.37
C VAL A 803 -32.35 18.68 3.77
N ARG A 804 -33.40 18.53 4.58
CA ARG A 804 -34.76 18.83 4.15
C ARG A 804 -34.94 20.32 3.80
N ALA A 805 -34.43 21.24 4.61
CA ALA A 805 -34.49 22.67 4.33
C ALA A 805 -33.74 23.03 3.03
N HIS A 806 -32.64 22.32 2.73
CA HIS A 806 -31.88 22.45 1.48
C HIS A 806 -32.68 21.96 0.28
N ALA A 807 -33.34 20.80 0.39
CA ALA A 807 -34.26 20.30 -0.64
C ALA A 807 -35.43 21.27 -0.89
N GLU A 808 -36.00 21.87 0.17
CA GLU A 808 -37.04 22.89 0.04
C GLU A 808 -36.53 24.17 -0.64
N ALA A 809 -35.25 24.53 -0.48
CA ALA A 809 -34.64 25.67 -1.17
C ALA A 809 -34.47 25.41 -2.68
N HIS A 810 -34.01 24.22 -3.10
CA HIS A 810 -33.97 23.84 -4.52
C HIS A 810 -35.37 23.79 -5.14
N LEU A 811 -36.37 23.28 -4.41
CA LEU A 811 -37.76 23.25 -4.88
C LEU A 811 -38.34 24.66 -5.09
N ARG A 812 -38.04 25.61 -4.19
CA ARG A 812 -38.44 27.01 -4.34
C ARG A 812 -37.76 27.67 -5.54
N ALA A 813 -36.48 27.39 -5.77
CA ALA A 813 -35.74 27.91 -6.91
C ALA A 813 -36.27 27.43 -8.28
N MET A 814 -36.89 26.24 -8.32
CA MET A 814 -37.53 25.70 -9.53
C MET A 814 -38.91 26.31 -9.86
N THR A 815 -39.51 27.05 -8.93
CA THR A 815 -40.87 27.60 -9.12
C THR A 815 -40.79 29.09 -9.49
N PRO A 816 -41.26 29.53 -10.68
CA PRO A 816 -41.21 30.94 -11.06
C PRO A 816 -42.15 31.82 -10.20
N PRO A 817 -41.79 33.08 -9.88
CA PRO A 817 -42.67 33.99 -9.14
C PRO A 817 -43.91 34.38 -9.95
N ALA A 818 -45.05 34.50 -9.27
CA ALA A 818 -46.35 34.82 -9.88
C ALA A 818 -46.34 36.19 -10.61
N PRO A 819 -47.05 36.34 -11.75
CA PRO A 819 -47.07 37.59 -12.52
C PRO A 819 -47.88 38.67 -11.79
N VAL A 820 -47.25 39.84 -11.57
CA VAL A 820 -47.91 41.04 -11.02
C VAL A 820 -48.76 41.72 -12.10
N PRO A 821 -49.98 42.23 -11.81
CA PRO A 821 -50.87 42.82 -12.81
C PRO A 821 -50.40 44.21 -13.26
N ASN A 822 -50.48 44.43 -14.57
CA ASN A 822 -50.05 45.61 -15.30
C ASN A 822 -51.06 46.77 -15.20
N PRO A 823 -50.66 48.03 -14.93
CA PRO A 823 -51.43 49.21 -15.29
C PRO A 823 -50.86 49.87 -16.57
N ALA A 824 -51.73 50.05 -17.56
CA ALA A 824 -51.45 50.62 -18.89
C ALA A 824 -51.55 52.19 -18.87
N PRO A 825 -51.43 52.91 -20.01
CA PRO A 825 -50.27 53.74 -20.32
C PRO A 825 -50.61 55.24 -20.55
N LEU A 826 -49.59 56.11 -20.58
CA LEU A 826 -49.69 57.42 -21.25
C LEU A 826 -48.45 57.71 -22.09
N VAL A 827 -48.75 58.12 -23.33
CA VAL A 827 -47.90 58.27 -24.51
C VAL A 827 -47.33 59.69 -24.56
N HIS A 828 -46.08 59.84 -25.02
CA HIS A 828 -45.72 60.95 -25.90
C HIS A 828 -44.69 60.49 -26.93
N GLU A 829 -45.12 60.50 -28.19
CA GLU A 829 -44.35 60.24 -29.41
C GLU A 829 -43.37 61.38 -29.72
N GLN A 830 -42.25 61.04 -30.37
CA GLN A 830 -41.79 61.74 -31.59
C GLN A 830 -40.81 60.87 -32.41
N HIS A 831 -41.23 60.60 -33.65
CA HIS A 831 -40.54 60.10 -34.86
C HIS A 831 -39.36 61.01 -35.30
N ALA A 832 -38.42 60.73 -36.21
CA ALA A 832 -37.99 59.61 -37.09
C ALA A 832 -36.63 60.00 -37.79
N ALA A 833 -35.99 59.03 -38.48
CA ALA A 833 -34.68 59.04 -39.19
C ALA A 833 -34.64 59.85 -40.54
N PRO A 834 -33.73 59.64 -41.55
CA PRO A 834 -32.37 59.03 -41.70
C PRO A 834 -31.38 59.84 -42.63
N ILE A 835 -30.17 59.31 -42.96
CA ILE A 835 -29.48 59.27 -44.30
C ILE A 835 -28.05 58.64 -44.19
N SER A 836 -27.55 58.11 -45.32
CA SER A 836 -26.63 57.00 -45.58
C SER A 836 -25.16 57.30 -45.97
N ARG A 837 -24.29 56.28 -45.78
CA ARG A 837 -23.15 55.74 -46.59
C ARG A 837 -21.93 56.62 -46.97
N ILE A 838 -20.73 56.10 -46.68
CA ILE A 838 -19.61 55.67 -47.60
C ILE A 838 -18.61 54.80 -46.78
N SER A 839 -17.93 53.83 -47.42
CA SER A 839 -16.97 52.84 -46.86
C SER A 839 -15.57 52.98 -47.53
N PRO A 840 -14.54 52.11 -47.27
CA PRO A 840 -13.76 51.75 -46.07
C PRO A 840 -12.22 51.97 -46.28
N PRO A 841 -11.27 51.48 -45.42
CA PRO A 841 -10.74 50.10 -45.52
C PRO A 841 -10.21 49.38 -44.23
N LEU A 842 -10.37 48.03 -44.21
CA LEU A 842 -9.50 46.87 -43.79
C LEU A 842 -8.77 46.74 -42.42
N PRO A 843 -8.44 45.50 -41.95
CA PRO A 843 -8.70 45.04 -40.58
C PRO A 843 -7.45 44.72 -39.74
N SER A 844 -7.62 44.57 -38.43
CA SER A 844 -6.62 43.98 -37.52
C SER A 844 -7.33 43.26 -36.37
N GLY A 845 -6.88 42.05 -36.07
CA GLY A 845 -7.42 41.17 -35.04
C GLY A 845 -6.76 41.33 -33.66
N GLU A 846 -7.54 40.88 -32.67
CA GLU A 846 -7.21 40.25 -31.39
C GLU A 846 -6.28 40.98 -30.40
N LEU A 847 -6.88 41.40 -29.29
CA LEU A 847 -6.21 41.77 -28.05
C LEU A 847 -6.91 41.12 -26.86
N HIS A 848 -6.16 40.27 -26.16
CA HIS A 848 -6.44 39.75 -24.83
C HIS A 848 -6.42 40.87 -23.79
N THR A 849 -7.37 40.83 -22.85
CA THR A 849 -7.38 41.64 -21.64
C THR A 849 -7.07 40.80 -20.40
N THR A 850 -6.37 41.46 -19.48
CA THR A 850 -5.79 41.01 -18.23
C THR A 850 -6.76 41.18 -17.04
N SER A 851 -6.62 40.37 -15.98
CA SER A 851 -6.67 40.77 -14.55
C SER A 851 -6.73 39.51 -13.65
N THR A 852 -5.72 39.27 -12.81
CA THR A 852 -5.61 39.64 -11.38
C THR A 852 -6.40 38.72 -10.43
N SER A 853 -5.69 38.01 -9.55
CA SER A 853 -6.27 37.36 -8.37
C SER A 853 -5.35 37.55 -7.17
N ALA A 854 -5.98 37.79 -6.03
CA ALA A 854 -5.45 38.39 -4.83
C ALA A 854 -4.86 37.37 -3.82
N VAL A 855 -4.14 37.94 -2.86
CA VAL A 855 -3.36 37.36 -1.76
C VAL A 855 -4.20 36.75 -0.64
N SER A 856 -3.68 35.72 0.05
CA SER A 856 -3.97 35.33 1.45
C SER A 856 -2.91 34.33 1.99
N PRO A 857 -2.72 34.15 3.32
CA PRO A 857 -1.50 34.52 4.04
C PRO A 857 -0.63 33.37 4.60
N THR A 858 0.58 33.74 5.05
CA THR A 858 1.65 32.94 5.68
C THR A 858 1.32 32.41 7.09
N PRO A 859 1.85 31.24 7.50
CA PRO A 859 2.12 30.91 8.90
C PRO A 859 3.60 31.17 9.28
N ARG A 860 3.77 31.55 10.55
CA ARG A 860 4.99 32.11 11.15
C ARG A 860 6.03 31.03 11.52
N LYS A 861 7.31 31.43 11.45
CA LYS A 861 8.50 30.69 11.91
C LYS A 861 8.54 30.59 13.43
N PHE A 862 9.00 29.45 13.96
CA PHE A 862 9.63 29.34 15.28
C PHE A 862 11.12 29.03 15.08
N SER A 863 11.98 29.79 15.77
CA SER A 863 13.44 29.66 15.74
C SER A 863 13.94 29.04 17.04
N SER A 864 14.76 28.00 16.96
CA SER A 864 15.63 27.55 18.07
C SER A 864 17.08 28.01 17.83
N ARG A 865 17.75 28.41 18.93
CA ARG A 865 19.12 28.94 18.98
C ARG A 865 20.17 27.82 18.76
N PRO A 866 21.40 28.17 18.32
CA PRO A 866 22.47 27.23 17.99
C PRO A 866 23.36 26.92 19.20
N GLY A 867 23.63 25.65 19.48
CA GLY A 867 24.56 25.30 20.56
C GLY A 867 24.65 23.85 20.97
N GLU A 868 24.56 22.90 20.03
CA GLU A 868 25.11 21.53 20.08
C GLU A 868 24.74 20.90 18.74
N ARG A 869 25.71 20.56 17.90
CA ARG A 869 25.45 19.78 16.67
C ARG A 869 25.88 18.37 16.95
N ASP A 870 24.91 17.50 17.19
CA ASP A 870 25.07 16.06 16.99
C ASP A 870 25.54 15.81 15.55
N GLY A 871 26.51 14.92 15.38
CA GLY A 871 27.00 14.55 14.06
C GLY A 871 25.89 13.85 13.26
N PRO A 872 25.89 13.93 11.91
CA PRO A 872 24.94 13.18 11.11
C PRO A 872 25.23 11.67 11.27
N GLY A 873 24.45 11.01 12.13
CA GLY A 873 24.61 9.59 12.47
C GLY A 873 24.45 9.28 13.97
N ASP A 874 24.46 10.30 14.82
CA ASP A 874 24.32 10.12 16.26
C ASP A 874 22.84 10.14 16.62
N HIS A 875 22.36 9.05 17.22
CA HIS A 875 21.02 9.05 17.79
C HIS A 875 20.99 8.31 19.12
N TRP A 876 20.25 8.92 20.04
CA TRP A 876 19.98 8.37 21.34
C TRP A 876 18.87 7.34 21.20
N VAL A 877 19.15 6.11 21.59
CA VAL A 877 18.12 5.08 21.68
C VAL A 877 17.91 4.77 23.15
N THR A 878 16.64 4.82 23.54
CA THR A 878 16.21 4.33 24.85
C THR A 878 15.84 2.88 24.71
N ILE A 879 16.63 2.00 25.33
CA ILE A 879 16.29 0.59 25.49
C ILE A 879 16.06 0.39 26.98
N ASP A 880 14.87 -0.08 27.35
CA ASP A 880 14.45 -0.32 28.74
C ASP A 880 14.72 0.84 29.72
N GLY A 881 14.39 2.06 29.29
CA GLY A 881 14.47 3.26 30.15
C GLY A 881 15.88 3.83 30.36
N SER A 882 16.91 3.27 29.73
CA SER A 882 18.28 3.83 29.75
C SER A 882 18.66 4.39 28.38
N HIS A 883 19.13 5.64 28.34
CA HIS A 883 19.56 6.30 27.10
C HIS A 883 21.01 5.92 26.77
N VAL A 884 21.20 5.25 25.64
CA VAL A 884 22.53 4.92 25.11
C VAL A 884 22.72 5.65 23.79
N LEU A 885 23.86 6.34 23.65
CA LEU A 885 24.29 6.94 22.40
C LEU A 885 24.82 5.83 21.49
N ILE A 886 24.12 5.55 20.39
CA ILE A 886 24.55 4.55 19.42
C ILE A 886 25.16 5.27 18.22
N HIS A 887 26.41 4.95 17.92
CA HIS A 887 27.06 5.30 16.66
C HIS A 887 26.88 4.13 15.68
N GLU A 888 25.92 4.23 14.77
CA GLU A 888 25.73 3.22 13.72
C GLU A 888 26.54 3.56 12.46
N SER A 889 27.43 2.66 12.07
CA SER A 889 28.05 2.66 10.74
C SER A 889 27.02 2.22 9.70
N GLN A 890 26.52 3.16 8.89
CA GLN A 890 25.51 2.89 7.87
C GLN A 890 25.93 1.75 6.90
N GLY A 891 25.08 0.73 6.79
CA GLY A 891 25.12 -0.25 5.71
C GLY A 891 24.95 0.45 4.36
N LYS A 892 25.76 0.04 3.38
CA LYS A 892 25.77 0.59 2.01
C LYS A 892 24.39 0.49 1.35
N GLN A 893 23.60 1.57 1.42
CA GLN A 893 22.92 2.04 0.22
C GLN A 893 24.01 2.22 -0.85
N THR A 894 23.73 1.92 -2.12
CA THR A 894 24.67 2.23 -3.21
C THR A 894 24.82 3.75 -3.25
N GLN A 895 25.76 4.28 -2.46
CA GLN A 895 26.03 5.70 -2.33
C GLN A 895 26.30 6.19 -3.75
N GLN A 896 25.41 7.04 -4.27
CA GLN A 896 25.65 7.68 -5.56
C GLN A 896 26.97 8.42 -5.42
N THR A 897 28.00 7.94 -6.11
CA THR A 897 29.29 8.63 -6.15
C THR A 897 29.25 9.69 -7.25
N PRO A 898 29.98 10.80 -7.11
CA PRO A 898 30.18 11.77 -8.20
C PRO A 898 30.54 11.11 -9.54
N GLN A 899 31.30 10.01 -9.52
CA GLN A 899 31.67 9.21 -10.68
C GLN A 899 30.45 8.52 -11.30
N SER A 900 29.61 7.89 -10.49
CA SER A 900 28.38 7.24 -10.97
C SER A 900 27.35 8.23 -11.52
N LEU A 901 27.26 9.44 -10.95
CA LEU A 901 26.37 10.50 -11.43
C LEU A 901 26.91 11.13 -12.72
N ALA A 902 28.22 11.39 -12.79
CA ALA A 902 28.86 11.90 -14.00
C ALA A 902 28.75 10.93 -15.20
N ALA A 903 28.67 9.62 -14.95
CA ALA A 903 28.49 8.60 -16.00
C ALA A 903 27.07 8.58 -16.58
N GLN A 904 26.06 9.06 -15.84
CA GLN A 904 24.66 9.12 -16.27
C GLN A 904 24.37 10.35 -17.14
N ILE A 905 25.25 11.37 -17.14
CA ILE A 905 25.07 12.59 -17.92
C ILE A 905 25.60 12.38 -19.36
N PRO A 906 24.75 12.49 -20.40
CA PRO A 906 25.17 12.31 -21.78
C PRO A 906 26.19 13.35 -22.26
N CYS A 907 27.00 12.98 -23.26
CA CYS A 907 28.09 13.82 -23.72
C CYS A 907 27.68 15.16 -24.34
N HIS A 908 26.55 15.24 -25.02
CA HIS A 908 26.03 16.51 -25.54
C HIS A 908 25.54 17.45 -24.43
N VAL A 909 25.08 16.93 -23.29
CA VAL A 909 24.76 17.73 -22.10
C VAL A 909 26.04 18.25 -21.46
N LYS A 910 27.09 17.42 -21.33
CA LYS A 910 28.41 17.87 -20.85
C LYS A 910 29.03 18.96 -21.74
N LYS A 911 28.82 18.89 -23.07
CA LYS A 911 29.21 19.96 -24.00
C LYS A 911 28.44 21.26 -23.77
N ALA A 912 27.14 21.19 -23.44
CA ALA A 912 26.35 22.37 -23.07
C ALA A 912 26.84 23.00 -21.76
N ILE A 913 27.17 22.18 -20.75
CA ILE A 913 27.78 22.65 -19.49
C ILE A 913 29.12 23.36 -19.78
N ALA A 914 29.97 22.77 -20.64
CA ALA A 914 31.23 23.40 -21.04
C ALA A 914 31.03 24.72 -21.80
N ALA A 915 29.96 24.84 -22.59
CA ALA A 915 29.59 26.08 -23.26
C ALA A 915 29.12 27.15 -22.26
N SER A 916 28.32 26.79 -21.24
CA SER A 916 27.93 27.69 -20.14
C SER A 916 29.13 28.20 -19.35
N ILE A 917 30.17 27.37 -19.12
CA ILE A 917 31.41 27.82 -18.47
C ILE A 917 32.12 28.89 -19.32
N LYS A 918 32.12 28.72 -20.65
CA LYS A 918 32.71 29.71 -21.55
C LYS A 918 31.88 31.00 -21.59
N ALA A 919 30.55 30.88 -21.57
CA ALA A 919 29.62 32.01 -21.55
C ALA A 919 29.76 32.84 -20.26
N GLY A 920 29.81 32.20 -19.10
CA GLY A 920 29.96 32.87 -17.80
C GLY A 920 31.28 33.63 -17.65
N ASN A 921 32.29 33.27 -18.44
CA ASN A 921 33.58 33.95 -18.51
C ASN A 921 33.68 34.97 -19.68
N SER A 922 32.64 35.10 -20.49
CA SER A 922 32.59 36.02 -21.62
C SER A 922 31.86 37.31 -21.23
N PRO A 923 32.20 38.47 -21.81
CA PRO A 923 31.46 39.70 -21.54
C PRO A 923 30.00 39.66 -22.03
N THR A 924 29.07 40.13 -21.20
CA THR A 924 27.66 40.38 -21.52
C THR A 924 27.37 41.90 -21.38
N PRO A 925 26.18 42.39 -21.80
CA PRO A 925 25.83 43.81 -21.67
C PRO A 925 25.92 44.35 -20.24
N ASP A 926 25.67 43.50 -19.23
CA ASP A 926 25.72 43.79 -17.80
C ASP A 926 27.03 43.33 -17.12
N ASP A 927 27.76 42.35 -17.67
CA ASP A 927 29.11 41.95 -17.26
C ASP A 927 30.15 42.29 -18.32
N LYS A 928 30.71 43.50 -18.30
CA LYS A 928 31.64 43.98 -19.34
C LYS A 928 33.00 43.27 -19.35
N THR A 929 33.34 42.55 -18.28
CA THR A 929 34.64 41.89 -18.10
C THR A 929 34.57 40.37 -18.24
N GLY A 930 33.39 39.78 -18.09
CA GLY A 930 33.19 38.34 -17.97
C GLY A 930 33.60 37.85 -16.57
N GLY A 931 32.93 36.80 -16.09
CA GLY A 931 33.25 36.16 -14.82
C GLY A 931 32.48 36.69 -13.60
N PHE A 932 31.46 37.53 -13.78
CA PHE A 932 30.67 38.11 -12.69
C PHE A 932 29.16 37.80 -12.76
N HIS A 933 28.74 36.91 -13.67
CA HIS A 933 27.36 36.43 -13.79
C HIS A 933 27.30 34.89 -13.86
N GLU A 934 26.19 34.32 -13.39
CA GLU A 934 25.95 32.87 -13.44
C GLU A 934 25.28 32.45 -14.74
N GLU A 935 25.68 31.28 -15.22
CA GLU A 935 25.08 30.61 -16.38
C GLU A 935 24.52 29.27 -15.95
N GLY A 936 23.51 28.75 -16.64
CA GLY A 936 22.91 27.49 -16.25
C GLY A 936 21.95 26.91 -17.27
N GLY A 937 21.24 25.88 -16.87
CA GLY A 937 20.21 25.24 -17.68
C GLY A 937 19.76 23.91 -17.10
N GLN A 938 18.89 23.24 -17.84
CA GLN A 938 18.37 21.92 -17.50
C GLN A 938 18.38 21.02 -18.73
N TRP A 939 18.46 19.70 -18.54
CA TRP A 939 18.24 18.78 -19.65
C TRP A 939 16.98 17.97 -19.41
N VAL A 940 16.18 17.85 -20.48
CA VAL A 940 14.86 17.24 -20.47
C VAL A 940 14.88 15.98 -21.30
N ILE A 941 13.95 15.08 -21.01
CA ILE A 941 13.69 13.86 -21.76
C ILE A 941 12.43 14.13 -22.59
N ALA A 942 12.56 14.10 -23.91
CA ALA A 942 11.45 14.25 -24.85
C ALA A 942 10.62 12.95 -24.92
N ALA A 943 9.42 13.03 -25.51
CA ALA A 943 8.49 11.90 -25.61
C ALA A 943 9.05 10.66 -26.34
N ASP A 944 10.05 10.85 -27.19
CA ASP A 944 10.76 9.81 -27.93
C ASP A 944 11.96 9.21 -27.15
N GLY A 945 12.19 9.64 -25.90
CA GLY A 945 13.32 9.25 -25.07
C GLY A 945 14.61 10.02 -25.34
N THR A 946 14.61 11.01 -26.25
CA THR A 946 15.79 11.82 -26.56
C THR A 946 16.09 12.82 -25.43
N VAL A 947 17.36 12.89 -25.00
CA VAL A 947 17.81 13.88 -24.00
C VAL A 947 18.19 15.18 -24.69
N ILE A 948 17.59 16.31 -24.30
CA ILE A 948 17.82 17.62 -24.90
C ILE A 948 18.33 18.61 -23.83
N PRO A 949 19.53 19.20 -23.97
CA PRO A 949 20.00 20.26 -23.10
C PRO A 949 19.31 21.59 -23.45
N VAL A 950 18.80 22.28 -22.43
CA VAL A 950 18.07 23.54 -22.54
C VAL A 950 18.78 24.59 -21.67
N PRO A 951 19.61 25.45 -22.26
CA PRO A 951 20.25 26.55 -21.54
C PRO A 951 19.23 27.55 -20.98
N ALA A 952 19.47 28.04 -19.77
CA ALA A 952 18.69 29.08 -19.12
C ALA A 952 19.17 30.48 -19.51
N LYS A 953 18.33 31.49 -19.30
CA LYS A 953 18.75 32.89 -19.42
C LYS A 953 19.84 33.19 -18.39
N PRO A 954 20.90 33.93 -18.76
CA PRO A 954 21.96 34.30 -17.83
C PRO A 954 21.41 35.06 -16.61
N GLY A 955 21.99 34.80 -15.43
CA GLY A 955 21.70 35.56 -14.22
C GLY A 955 22.27 36.98 -14.27
N PRO A 956 21.79 37.92 -13.44
CA PRO A 956 22.28 39.30 -13.43
C PRO A 956 23.74 39.37 -12.94
N ALA A 957 24.57 40.21 -13.59
CA ALA A 957 25.96 40.41 -13.20
C ALA A 957 26.12 41.12 -11.84
N ASN A 958 27.06 40.66 -11.00
CA ASN A 958 27.45 41.33 -9.75
C ASN A 958 28.92 41.76 -9.79
N ALA A 959 29.18 42.90 -10.40
CA ALA A 959 30.52 43.48 -10.55
C ALA A 959 31.17 43.98 -9.23
N THR A 960 30.48 43.89 -8.09
CA THR A 960 30.98 44.41 -6.78
C THR A 960 31.21 43.34 -5.72
N ILE A 961 30.80 42.08 -5.98
CA ILE A 961 30.84 40.96 -5.02
C ILE A 961 30.33 41.42 -3.63
N LYS A 962 29.15 42.08 -3.60
CA LYS A 962 28.46 42.50 -2.36
C LYS A 962 27.42 41.46 -1.92
N GLU A 963 27.06 41.48 -0.63
CA GLU A 963 26.02 40.59 -0.06
C GLU A 963 24.70 40.70 -0.84
N GLY A 964 24.21 39.56 -1.32
CA GLY A 964 23.04 39.47 -2.21
C GLY A 964 23.08 38.30 -3.20
N GLY A 965 24.25 37.71 -3.46
CA GLY A 965 24.43 36.53 -4.31
C GLY A 965 24.21 36.80 -5.81
N VAL A 966 24.99 36.15 -6.67
CA VAL A 966 24.60 35.97 -8.08
C VAL A 966 23.71 34.74 -8.12
N HIS A 967 22.68 34.73 -8.97
CA HIS A 967 21.75 33.60 -9.04
C HIS A 967 21.19 33.47 -10.46
N VAL A 968 21.21 32.26 -11.00
CA VAL A 968 20.48 31.86 -12.20
C VAL A 968 19.35 30.90 -11.84
N VAL A 969 18.21 31.01 -12.54
CA VAL A 969 17.11 30.05 -12.42
C VAL A 969 17.23 29.03 -13.57
N PRO A 970 17.69 27.78 -13.32
CA PRO A 970 18.00 26.83 -14.40
C PRO A 970 16.81 26.42 -15.29
N SER A 971 15.57 26.68 -14.83
CA SER A 971 14.33 26.40 -15.56
C SER A 971 13.84 27.54 -16.46
N ASP A 972 14.44 28.74 -16.39
CA ASP A 972 14.08 29.87 -17.28
C ASP A 972 14.84 29.77 -18.62
N ALA A 973 14.42 28.86 -19.49
CA ALA A 973 15.05 28.58 -20.79
C ALA A 973 15.19 29.82 -21.69
N ILE A 974 16.31 29.93 -22.42
CA ILE A 974 16.54 30.95 -23.46
C ILE A 974 15.51 30.83 -24.59
N ASN A 975 15.14 29.60 -24.96
CA ASN A 975 14.13 29.34 -25.97
C ASN A 975 12.87 28.71 -25.32
N PRO A 976 11.78 29.48 -25.13
CA PRO A 976 10.57 29.01 -24.46
C PRO A 976 9.79 27.95 -25.25
N SER A 977 10.01 27.84 -26.57
CA SER A 977 9.30 26.86 -27.44
C SER A 977 9.68 25.39 -27.20
N LEU A 978 10.65 25.11 -26.34
CA LEU A 978 11.03 23.75 -25.92
C LEU A 978 10.21 23.22 -24.73
N LYS A 979 9.34 24.05 -24.11
CA LYS A 979 8.52 23.66 -22.96
C LYS A 979 7.33 22.76 -23.32
N ASP A 980 6.90 22.76 -24.57
CA ASP A 980 5.66 22.10 -25.01
C ASP A 980 5.81 20.59 -25.30
N ASN A 981 7.03 20.04 -25.25
CA ASN A 981 7.35 18.63 -25.59
C ASN A 981 8.13 17.87 -24.49
N ILE A 982 8.04 18.31 -23.23
CA ILE A 982 8.79 17.73 -22.09
C ILE A 982 7.97 16.60 -21.45
N VAL A 983 8.56 15.39 -21.38
CA VAL A 983 7.94 14.22 -20.69
C VAL A 983 8.66 13.88 -19.38
N GLY A 984 9.92 14.32 -19.21
CA GLY A 984 10.66 14.17 -17.94
C GLY A 984 11.84 15.12 -17.78
N LEU A 985 12.29 15.32 -16.54
CA LEU A 985 13.47 16.14 -16.19
C LEU A 985 14.66 15.22 -15.86
N GLY A 986 15.76 15.34 -16.61
CA GLY A 986 16.97 14.56 -16.37
C GLY A 986 17.91 15.18 -15.34
N GLY A 987 17.88 16.51 -15.20
CA GLY A 987 18.66 17.23 -14.20
C GLY A 987 18.92 18.71 -14.55
N THR A 988 19.63 19.40 -13.67
CA THR A 988 19.95 20.83 -13.77
C THR A 988 21.44 21.09 -13.60
N TRP A 989 21.92 22.18 -14.21
CA TRP A 989 23.27 22.70 -13.96
C TRP A 989 23.25 24.21 -13.80
N HIS A 990 24.19 24.72 -12.99
CA HIS A 990 24.58 26.12 -13.03
C HIS A 990 26.07 26.29 -12.73
N ILE A 991 26.61 27.43 -13.15
CA ILE A 991 28.04 27.74 -13.14
C ILE A 991 28.27 28.91 -12.19
N HIS A 992 29.05 28.67 -11.12
CA HIS A 992 29.50 29.75 -10.25
C HIS A 992 30.62 30.54 -10.94
N PRO A 993 30.57 31.89 -10.95
CA PRO A 993 31.45 32.71 -11.77
C PRO A 993 32.90 32.67 -11.27
N SER A 994 33.88 32.92 -12.15
CA SER A 994 35.30 32.88 -11.77
C SER A 994 35.91 34.20 -11.30
N GLY A 995 35.15 35.30 -11.36
CA GLY A 995 35.64 36.66 -11.14
C GLY A 995 36.24 36.85 -9.75
N GLU A 996 37.34 37.61 -9.70
CA GLU A 996 37.94 38.10 -8.47
C GLU A 996 38.13 39.61 -8.56
N ILE A 997 37.96 40.29 -7.43
CA ILE A 997 38.30 41.70 -7.27
C ILE A 997 39.51 41.76 -6.34
N VAL A 998 40.62 42.27 -6.85
CA VAL A 998 41.85 42.48 -6.07
C VAL A 998 41.94 43.97 -5.73
N GLU A 999 41.72 44.31 -4.47
CA GLU A 999 41.94 45.65 -3.94
C GLU A 999 43.31 45.69 -3.25
N GLN A 1000 44.17 46.61 -3.68
CA GLN A 1000 45.49 46.82 -3.08
C GLN A 1000 45.39 48.03 -2.15
N VAL A 1001 45.40 47.80 -0.84
CA VAL A 1001 45.41 48.85 0.18
C VAL A 1001 46.79 48.84 0.83
N GLU A 1002 47.59 49.86 0.55
CA GLU A 1002 48.99 49.98 0.98
C GLU A 1002 49.84 48.76 0.55
N ASN A 1003 50.21 47.87 1.48
CA ASN A 1003 51.00 46.66 1.23
C ASN A 1003 50.20 45.34 1.41
N LEU A 1004 48.87 45.42 1.57
CA LEU A 1004 47.99 44.26 1.74
C LEU A 1004 47.13 44.06 0.48
N ARG A 1005 47.18 42.84 -0.07
CA ARG A 1005 46.37 42.43 -1.21
C ARG A 1005 45.09 41.77 -0.69
N ASN A 1006 43.97 42.51 -0.72
CA ASN A 1006 42.66 41.99 -0.36
C ASN A 1006 41.95 41.47 -1.61
N THR A 1007 41.81 40.15 -1.74
CA THR A 1007 41.07 39.51 -2.83
C THR A 1007 39.66 39.15 -2.38
N ARG A 1008 38.64 39.64 -3.09
CA ARG A 1008 37.24 39.22 -2.95
C ARG A 1008 36.86 38.29 -4.10
N ASN A 1009 36.14 37.23 -3.80
CA ASN A 1009 35.76 36.20 -4.77
C ASN A 1009 34.42 35.56 -4.45
N PHE A 1010 33.78 34.98 -5.47
CA PHE A 1010 32.57 34.19 -5.29
C PHE A 1010 32.84 32.88 -4.54
N SER A 1011 31.83 32.41 -3.79
CA SER A 1011 31.78 31.02 -3.33
C SER A 1011 31.71 30.10 -4.54
N GLN A 1012 32.36 28.94 -4.47
CA GLN A 1012 32.44 27.97 -5.57
C GLN A 1012 31.71 26.65 -5.29
N PRO A 1013 31.57 26.20 -4.03
CA PRO A 1013 30.65 25.12 -3.68
C PRO A 1013 29.18 25.60 -3.66
N PRO A 1014 28.19 24.69 -3.81
CA PRO A 1014 26.78 25.03 -3.77
C PRO A 1014 26.42 25.74 -2.46
N SER A 1015 25.71 26.86 -2.59
CA SER A 1015 25.25 27.66 -1.47
C SER A 1015 24.07 26.98 -0.77
N GLY A 1016 23.75 27.44 0.44
CA GLY A 1016 22.54 26.99 1.15
C GLY A 1016 21.23 27.33 0.42
N LYS A 1017 21.26 28.23 -0.57
CA LYS A 1017 20.12 28.50 -1.46
C LYS A 1017 20.04 27.43 -2.56
N ASP A 1018 21.18 27.10 -3.18
CA ASP A 1018 21.27 26.07 -4.23
C ASP A 1018 20.81 24.69 -3.70
N ILE A 1019 21.22 24.35 -2.48
CA ILE A 1019 20.80 23.10 -1.81
C ILE A 1019 19.29 23.07 -1.56
N LYS A 1020 18.66 24.22 -1.21
CA LYS A 1020 17.21 24.30 -0.97
C LYS A 1020 16.39 24.29 -2.24
N GLU A 1021 16.97 24.72 -3.35
CA GLU A 1021 16.33 24.82 -4.66
C GLU A 1021 16.68 23.62 -5.56
N ALA A 1022 17.34 22.58 -5.02
CA ALA A 1022 17.70 21.40 -5.78
C ALA A 1022 16.43 20.65 -6.23
N GLY A 1023 16.25 20.57 -7.56
CA GLY A 1023 15.09 19.95 -8.19
C GLY A 1023 15.20 18.43 -8.29
N ALA A 1024 14.17 17.80 -8.87
CA ALA A 1024 14.19 16.38 -9.21
C ALA A 1024 15.23 16.10 -10.32
N GLY A 1025 15.96 14.98 -10.20
CA GLY A 1025 17.05 14.61 -11.14
C GLY A 1025 18.44 14.94 -10.61
N ILE A 1026 19.45 14.93 -11.50
CA ILE A 1026 20.84 15.19 -11.12
C ILE A 1026 21.08 16.71 -11.05
N ASN A 1027 21.50 17.24 -9.91
CA ASN A 1027 21.84 18.66 -9.76
C ASN A 1027 23.36 18.86 -9.73
N VAL A 1028 23.84 19.78 -10.57
CA VAL A 1028 25.27 20.01 -10.80
C VAL A 1028 25.62 21.48 -10.61
N VAL A 1029 26.65 21.75 -9.81
CA VAL A 1029 27.30 23.07 -9.72
C VAL A 1029 28.71 22.97 -10.25
N VAL A 1030 29.10 23.91 -11.11
CA VAL A 1030 30.49 24.02 -11.56
C VAL A 1030 31.13 25.28 -11.00
N GLY A 1031 32.14 25.10 -10.16
CA GLY A 1031 33.00 26.19 -9.72
C GLY A 1031 34.00 26.54 -10.82
N ALA A 1032 33.72 27.58 -11.62
CA ALA A 1032 34.55 27.95 -12.77
C ALA A 1032 35.98 28.33 -12.39
N ARG A 1033 36.18 28.96 -11.22
CA ARG A 1033 37.49 29.37 -10.71
C ARG A 1033 38.32 28.17 -10.24
N GLU A 1034 37.71 27.30 -9.45
CA GLU A 1034 38.38 26.12 -8.88
C GLU A 1034 38.49 24.95 -9.86
N LYS A 1035 37.78 25.02 -11.00
CA LYS A 1035 37.71 23.95 -12.00
C LYS A 1035 37.24 22.63 -11.38
N LYS A 1036 36.22 22.72 -10.54
CA LYS A 1036 35.59 21.59 -9.84
C LYS A 1036 34.10 21.50 -10.15
N VAL A 1037 33.58 20.28 -10.12
CA VAL A 1037 32.17 19.95 -10.35
C VAL A 1037 31.63 19.30 -9.07
N TYR A 1038 30.59 19.91 -8.52
CA TYR A 1038 29.91 19.49 -7.31
C TYR A 1038 28.56 18.88 -7.71
N PHE A 1039 28.27 17.69 -7.20
CA PHE A 1039 26.95 17.08 -7.27
C PHE A 1039 26.26 17.32 -5.94
N TYR A 1040 24.98 17.67 -5.94
CA TYR A 1040 24.26 17.97 -4.70
C TYR A 1040 22.78 17.57 -4.79
N ASN A 1041 22.13 17.50 -3.64
CA ASN A 1041 20.69 17.32 -3.49
C ASN A 1041 20.19 18.13 -2.28
N ASN A 1042 18.92 17.98 -1.91
CA ASN A 1042 18.33 18.68 -0.75
C ASN A 1042 18.97 18.33 0.61
N SER A 1043 19.83 17.31 0.66
CA SER A 1043 20.58 16.91 1.85
C SER A 1043 22.02 17.45 1.87
N GLY A 1044 22.49 18.08 0.79
CA GLY A 1044 23.82 18.69 0.67
C GLY A 1044 24.65 18.16 -0.50
N GLU A 1045 25.97 18.37 -0.43
CA GLU A 1045 26.92 17.88 -1.43
C GLU A 1045 27.05 16.34 -1.38
N ILE A 1046 27.01 15.72 -2.56
CA ILE A 1046 27.13 14.27 -2.73
C ILE A 1046 28.61 13.95 -3.00
N GLY A 1047 29.32 13.49 -1.98
CA GLY A 1047 30.72 13.06 -2.10
C GLY A 1047 31.72 14.19 -2.37
N GLN A 1048 32.95 13.83 -2.74
CA GLN A 1048 34.02 14.80 -3.00
C GLN A 1048 33.90 15.41 -4.42
N PRO A 1049 34.17 16.72 -4.59
CA PRO A 1049 34.04 17.38 -5.89
C PRO A 1049 34.98 16.78 -6.94
N MET A 1050 34.46 16.59 -8.15
CA MET A 1050 35.20 16.06 -9.28
C MET A 1050 35.98 17.17 -9.99
N LYS A 1051 37.19 16.89 -10.48
CA LYS A 1051 37.90 17.86 -11.34
C LYS A 1051 37.13 18.04 -12.65
N LEU A 1052 36.96 19.28 -13.11
CA LEU A 1052 36.26 19.60 -14.35
C LEU A 1052 36.83 18.85 -15.56
N LYS A 1053 38.16 18.69 -15.61
CA LYS A 1053 38.83 17.89 -16.66
C LYS A 1053 38.38 16.42 -16.65
N ASP A 1054 38.15 15.85 -15.48
CA ASP A 1054 37.73 14.45 -15.33
C ASP A 1054 36.24 14.28 -15.59
N PHE A 1055 35.41 15.26 -15.23
CA PHE A 1055 33.98 15.28 -15.56
C PHE A 1055 33.72 15.28 -17.07
N LEU A 1056 34.53 16.03 -17.81
CA LEU A 1056 34.46 16.15 -19.27
C LEU A 1056 35.18 15.00 -20.01
N LYS A 1057 35.88 14.08 -19.33
CA LYS A 1057 36.48 12.89 -19.97
C LYS A 1057 35.39 11.89 -20.40
N GLY A 1058 35.63 11.22 -21.53
CA GLY A 1058 34.69 10.24 -22.09
C GLY A 1058 33.67 10.85 -23.06
N CYS A 1059 33.84 12.14 -23.36
CA CYS A 1059 33.17 12.93 -24.37
C CYS A 1059 34.25 13.71 -25.16
#